data_AF-A0A542YFY3-F1
#
_entry.id   AF-A0A542YFY3-F1
#
_cell.length_a   1.000
_cell.length_b   1.000
_cell.length_c   1.000
_cell.angle_alpha   90.00
_cell.angle_beta   90.00
_cell.angle_gamma   90.00
#
_symmetry.space_group_name_H-M   'P 1'
#
loop_
_entity.id
_entity.type
_entity.pdbx_description
1 polymer ?
#
loop_
_entity_poly.entity_id
_entity_poly.type
_entity_poly.pdbx_seq_one_letter_code
_entity_poly.pdbx_strand_id
1 'polypeptide(L)'
;MRLRRAASTTTASAVAAFALIATSLMGGGALAASAVPASIGSGGQTTFTPGRYIVSMVDQAVATYDGGVRGFDATTPPEGEQLNPRRQAVQSYSSYLEEQQATAAASVGADIEYSYTLASNGFSAVLTAEQAAELAANKNVASLVPDELKHVTATPQRSTEFLGLEGADGVWAATGGAENAGEGVVVGVLDTGIAPENPAFAGDALGTAPGAEPYRDGESIRFAKSDGGTFTGSCVVGEQFTADDCSTKIVSARYFVSGFGQGNLGDASLGEYVSPRDGDGHGSHTASTAAGNLDTPATIDIPSGPADFGTFSGVAPAAKVAAYKVCWTGQDPHDTADDGCATTDLLAAIDQAVADGVDVINYSIGGGAAQSTVSPTDQAFLGAAAAGVFVSASAGNSGPGASTLDNAAPWITTVAASTIPNYEATVDLGDGSAYPGASSTVDRAEGVEPVSGPLVLAAAVALPGVATPELCLADSLDPALAAGAIIVCDRGVSARVDKSAEVARVGGIGMVLINPAPSSTDLDTHSVPTVHLDAQFHAAVTAYAATAGATATLTPGNDTEYQSPTPQVAGFSSRGPVEADGSDILKPDIAAPGVGILAAGANAEGADPSYQFLSGTSMSAPHITGLAALYLGERPNATPAEVKSAMMTTAYDTVDGDGASVTDPFTQGAGEVDPTRFFEPGLLYLNDVPDWLSYIEGAGYDVLDPSVEAIDPSNLNLASIAIGSLTGTETVTRTVTATQAGTFTAEISVPGIDATVSPSTLTFGAAGESQSYEVTFTRTDAPLDQFTSGALNWTSGDTVVHSPVAIRPVTIVAPAGVDGTGTTGAVDVTVTPGGDGEIPLTTTGLTAGVLQADPTGTETEHSGSGTNGDEFQYSIVVPEGTAFARFDLDSIDDSADLDLIVYLLDASGTPVAGWQSATGSADERVDLAEPTPGDYLVIASIYSANPPTAFDLTTFAVAAAGEPLTLEPAVLAGVQGEPVTYRASWSGLAPFSSYLGLIAYGETGASTAISVTTLEGAEPGAPVNTVAPSVSGEPHVGSRLVADPGEWDVEGLAFAYQWQRDGVDIAGETGKRYRVTKADQGAAISVVVTASKEGLPSASAASESVVIVVDSKTSLKLSTPIAFSFQKVTATVKVTTDVGAPQAGTVIVTVDGRKVAEVALDASDNGTVKTTLKKISRGFHYVQAEFVPADSSVAPSKSTKQLLWIVL
;
A
#
# COMPACT_ATOMS: atom_id res chain seq x y z
N MET A 1 -50.86 17.90 -23.10
CA MET A 1 -51.79 18.15 -24.24
C MET A 1 -51.61 16.94 -25.19
N ARG A 2 -52.54 16.00 -25.41
CA ARG A 2 -54.02 15.91 -25.24
C ARG A 2 -54.38 14.56 -24.54
N LEU A 3 -55.38 14.53 -23.63
CA LEU A 3 -56.69 13.80 -23.76
C LEU A 3 -56.60 12.36 -24.32
N ARG A 4 -57.14 11.30 -23.68
CA ARG A 4 -58.40 11.13 -22.89
C ARG A 4 -58.18 10.18 -21.69
N ARG A 5 -58.85 10.27 -20.52
CA ARG A 5 -60.29 10.08 -20.16
C ARG A 5 -60.85 8.69 -20.55
N ALA A 6 -61.65 7.98 -19.75
CA ALA A 6 -62.17 8.12 -18.36
C ALA A 6 -62.72 6.72 -17.94
N ALA A 7 -62.75 6.22 -16.70
CA ALA A 7 -63.08 6.79 -15.38
C ALA A 7 -64.59 7.00 -15.10
N SER A 8 -65.24 6.02 -14.45
CA SER A 8 -66.58 6.11 -13.80
C SER A 8 -66.92 4.81 -13.04
N THR A 9 -67.48 4.76 -11.81
CA THR A 9 -67.85 5.83 -10.84
C THR A 9 -68.29 5.23 -9.47
N THR A 10 -68.16 6.02 -8.39
CA THR A 10 -69.07 6.12 -7.19
C THR A 10 -69.16 4.94 -6.17
N THR A 11 -69.42 5.16 -4.86
CA THR A 11 -69.69 6.40 -4.08
C THR A 11 -69.33 6.30 -2.57
N ALA A 12 -68.67 7.34 -2.06
CA ALA A 12 -69.03 8.18 -0.89
C ALA A 12 -69.46 7.61 0.51
N SER A 13 -68.77 8.14 1.54
CA SER A 13 -69.34 8.70 2.80
C SER A 13 -69.91 7.76 3.90
N ALA A 14 -69.92 8.11 5.20
CA ALA A 14 -69.19 9.13 5.99
C ALA A 14 -69.42 8.98 7.53
N VAL A 15 -68.48 9.48 8.35
CA VAL A 15 -68.66 10.07 9.72
C VAL A 15 -69.13 9.19 10.91
N ALA A 16 -68.17 8.97 11.85
CA ALA A 16 -68.23 8.98 13.33
C ALA A 16 -69.28 8.19 14.16
N ALA A 17 -68.83 7.51 15.25
CA ALA A 17 -68.89 8.02 16.64
C ALA A 17 -68.51 6.99 17.75
N PHE A 18 -67.87 7.46 18.84
CA PHE A 18 -68.02 7.11 20.28
C PHE A 18 -68.81 5.82 20.70
N ALA A 19 -68.42 5.00 21.71
CA ALA A 19 -67.38 5.10 22.76
C ALA A 19 -67.22 3.81 23.65
N LEU A 20 -66.21 3.85 24.55
CA LEU A 20 -66.14 3.26 25.92
C LEU A 20 -65.92 1.73 26.18
N ILE A 21 -64.83 1.48 26.93
CA ILE A 21 -64.63 0.48 28.02
C ILE A 21 -64.40 -1.02 27.69
N ALA A 22 -63.11 -1.37 27.72
CA ALA A 22 -62.44 -2.43 28.53
C ALA A 22 -62.89 -3.92 28.56
N THR A 23 -61.88 -4.77 28.35
CA THR A 23 -61.62 -6.10 28.96
C THR A 23 -62.61 -7.26 28.78
N SER A 24 -62.27 -8.21 27.90
CA SER A 24 -62.10 -9.66 28.22
C SER A 24 -61.39 -10.39 27.05
N LEU A 25 -61.08 -11.69 27.21
CA LEU A 25 -60.03 -12.40 26.44
C LEU A 25 -60.47 -13.02 25.09
N MET A 26 -59.58 -12.90 24.09
CA MET A 26 -59.16 -13.88 23.05
C MET A 26 -60.17 -14.70 22.21
N GLY A 27 -59.96 -14.70 20.87
CA GLY A 27 -60.12 -15.90 20.02
C GLY A 27 -60.59 -15.74 18.55
N GLY A 28 -59.80 -16.23 17.59
CA GLY A 28 -60.25 -16.68 16.25
C GLY A 28 -60.22 -15.68 15.07
N GLY A 29 -59.98 -16.18 13.84
CA GLY A 29 -59.93 -15.42 12.57
C GLY A 29 -60.95 -15.87 11.49
N ALA A 30 -61.01 -15.21 10.33
CA ALA A 30 -62.22 -15.15 9.46
C ALA A 30 -62.11 -15.67 8.00
N LEU A 31 -63.27 -15.86 7.31
CA LEU A 31 -63.62 -15.69 5.85
C LEU A 31 -62.82 -16.37 4.71
N ALA A 32 -63.41 -17.29 3.93
CA ALA A 32 -62.86 -18.32 3.01
C ALA A 32 -61.97 -17.93 1.79
N ALA A 33 -61.98 -18.70 0.69
CA ALA A 33 -60.89 -19.01 -0.25
C ALA A 33 -61.39 -19.21 -1.74
N SER A 34 -60.72 -18.91 -2.88
CA SER A 34 -61.29 -19.31 -4.23
C SER A 34 -60.32 -19.56 -5.45
N ALA A 35 -60.83 -19.94 -6.64
CA ALA A 35 -60.29 -20.82 -7.74
C ALA A 35 -59.10 -20.43 -8.68
N VAL A 36 -58.95 -21.24 -9.75
CA VAL A 36 -57.73 -21.91 -10.30
C VAL A 36 -57.59 -21.84 -11.84
N PRO A 37 -56.36 -21.79 -12.41
CA PRO A 37 -56.05 -22.02 -13.83
C PRO A 37 -55.75 -23.51 -14.21
N ALA A 38 -55.32 -23.79 -15.45
CA ALA A 38 -55.36 -25.13 -16.07
C ALA A 38 -54.08 -26.00 -15.96
N SER A 39 -54.24 -27.31 -16.15
CA SER A 39 -53.19 -28.34 -16.02
C SER A 39 -52.30 -28.53 -17.26
N ILE A 40 -51.10 -29.08 -17.03
CA ILE A 40 -50.09 -29.43 -18.04
C ILE A 40 -49.79 -30.93 -17.94
N GLY A 41 -49.58 -31.61 -19.09
CA GLY A 41 -49.19 -33.01 -19.11
C GLY A 41 -48.84 -33.52 -20.50
N SER A 42 -47.55 -33.66 -20.79
CA SER A 42 -47.02 -34.33 -21.99
C SER A 42 -46.75 -35.80 -21.67
N GLY A 43 -47.13 -36.71 -22.57
CA GLY A 43 -47.04 -38.16 -22.31
C GLY A 43 -45.64 -38.73 -22.51
N GLY A 44 -45.08 -39.31 -21.45
CA GLY A 44 -43.97 -40.27 -21.48
C GLY A 44 -44.40 -41.60 -20.84
N GLN A 45 -43.75 -42.71 -21.16
CA GLN A 45 -44.11 -44.02 -20.61
C GLN A 45 -43.53 -44.20 -19.20
N THR A 46 -44.30 -43.82 -18.18
CA THR A 46 -43.91 -43.94 -16.76
C THR A 46 -43.99 -45.38 -16.26
N THR A 47 -42.84 -45.95 -15.90
CA THR A 47 -42.75 -47.17 -15.09
C THR A 47 -42.81 -46.80 -13.61
N PHE A 48 -44.00 -46.87 -13.02
CA PHE A 48 -44.15 -46.74 -11.57
C PHE A 48 -43.64 -48.01 -10.86
N THR A 49 -43.01 -47.83 -9.71
CA THR A 49 -42.56 -48.90 -8.81
C THR A 49 -43.30 -48.82 -7.47
N PRO A 50 -43.46 -49.91 -6.71
CA PRO A 50 -44.00 -49.82 -5.35
C PRO A 50 -43.04 -49.01 -4.46
N GLY A 51 -43.55 -48.03 -3.73
CA GLY A 51 -42.74 -47.11 -2.94
C GLY A 51 -43.59 -46.04 -2.25
N ARG A 52 -42.94 -45.10 -1.57
CA ARG A 52 -43.60 -43.89 -1.04
C ARG A 52 -43.60 -42.81 -2.12
N TYR A 53 -44.70 -42.07 -2.23
CA TYR A 53 -44.91 -41.04 -3.24
C TYR A 53 -45.55 -39.79 -2.64
N ILE A 54 -45.22 -38.63 -3.20
CA ILE A 54 -45.91 -37.35 -3.01
C ILE A 54 -46.85 -37.14 -4.20
N VAL A 55 -48.12 -36.91 -3.90
CA VAL A 55 -49.23 -36.80 -4.85
C VAL A 55 -49.79 -35.37 -4.80
N SER A 56 -49.41 -34.54 -5.78
CA SER A 56 -49.89 -33.17 -5.91
C SER A 56 -51.28 -33.13 -6.54
N MET A 57 -52.16 -32.26 -6.05
CA MET A 57 -53.55 -32.11 -6.54
C MET A 57 -53.69 -30.89 -7.45
N VAL A 58 -54.75 -30.85 -8.27
CA VAL A 58 -54.95 -29.79 -9.29
C VAL A 58 -55.51 -28.45 -8.77
N ASP A 59 -56.16 -28.42 -7.61
CA ASP A 59 -56.63 -27.16 -7.01
C ASP A 59 -55.44 -26.41 -6.37
N GLN A 60 -55.41 -25.07 -6.39
CA GLN A 60 -54.30 -24.33 -5.73
C GLN A 60 -54.27 -24.61 -4.22
N ALA A 61 -53.06 -24.55 -3.64
CA ALA A 61 -52.85 -24.52 -2.20
C ALA A 61 -53.48 -23.26 -1.58
N VAL A 62 -53.83 -23.33 -0.30
CA VAL A 62 -54.44 -22.22 0.45
C VAL A 62 -53.69 -20.89 0.24
N ALA A 63 -52.35 -20.93 0.26
CA ALA A 63 -51.48 -19.77 0.14
C ALA A 63 -51.57 -19.04 -1.21
N THR A 64 -52.03 -19.71 -2.27
CA THR A 64 -51.97 -19.24 -3.67
C THR A 64 -53.33 -19.26 -4.38
N TYR A 65 -54.41 -19.48 -3.65
CA TYR A 65 -55.78 -19.69 -4.13
C TYR A 65 -56.65 -18.41 -4.01
N ASP A 66 -56.84 -17.76 -5.17
CA ASP A 66 -57.30 -16.38 -5.34
C ASP A 66 -58.75 -16.17 -5.84
N GLY A 67 -59.28 -16.90 -6.84
CA GLY A 67 -60.52 -16.46 -7.53
C GLY A 67 -61.44 -17.49 -8.23
N GLY A 68 -62.61 -17.82 -7.63
CA GLY A 68 -63.81 -18.35 -8.35
C GLY A 68 -64.64 -19.56 -7.82
N VAL A 69 -64.23 -20.35 -6.81
CA VAL A 69 -64.95 -21.59 -6.42
C VAL A 69 -66.27 -21.30 -5.72
N ARG A 70 -67.27 -22.15 -5.98
CA ARG A 70 -68.57 -22.06 -5.32
C ARG A 70 -68.53 -22.65 -3.90
N GLY A 71 -68.39 -21.77 -2.91
CA GLY A 71 -68.57 -22.09 -1.49
C GLY A 71 -67.60 -21.38 -0.55
N PHE A 72 -66.59 -20.73 -1.10
CA PHE A 72 -65.44 -20.19 -0.38
C PHE A 72 -65.06 -18.79 -1.00
N ASP A 73 -64.51 -17.85 -0.20
CA ASP A 73 -64.15 -16.44 -0.53
C ASP A 73 -62.77 -16.17 -1.24
N ALA A 74 -61.66 -15.84 -0.54
CA ALA A 74 -60.27 -15.71 -1.07
C ALA A 74 -59.16 -15.84 0.03
N THR A 75 -58.17 -16.75 -0.12
CA THR A 75 -57.17 -17.08 0.94
C THR A 75 -55.74 -16.66 0.67
N THR A 76 -55.32 -16.45 -0.58
CA THR A 76 -54.03 -15.80 -0.88
C THR A 76 -53.89 -14.54 -0.01
N PRO A 77 -52.80 -14.39 0.76
CA PRO A 77 -52.63 -13.20 1.57
C PRO A 77 -52.46 -11.97 0.66
N PRO A 78 -52.86 -10.77 1.11
CA PRO A 78 -52.54 -9.52 0.41
C PRO A 78 -51.03 -9.38 0.19
N GLU A 79 -50.66 -8.66 -0.87
CA GLU A 79 -49.26 -8.30 -1.16
C GLU A 79 -48.65 -7.55 0.04
N GLY A 80 -47.58 -8.12 0.62
CA GLY A 80 -46.94 -7.62 1.85
C GLY A 80 -47.47 -8.19 3.18
N GLU A 81 -48.49 -9.07 3.17
CA GLU A 81 -48.99 -9.75 4.37
C GLU A 81 -48.65 -11.26 4.40
N GLN A 82 -48.54 -11.83 5.61
CA GLN A 82 -48.31 -13.27 5.78
C GLN A 82 -49.63 -14.06 5.86
N LEU A 83 -49.66 -15.28 5.29
CA LEU A 83 -50.80 -16.18 5.41
C LEU A 83 -51.05 -16.57 6.88
N ASN A 84 -52.24 -16.27 7.40
CA ASN A 84 -52.66 -16.71 8.73
C ASN A 84 -53.46 -18.03 8.66
N PRO A 85 -52.87 -19.20 8.99
CA PRO A 85 -53.55 -20.49 8.88
C PRO A 85 -54.68 -20.72 9.90
N ARG A 86 -54.91 -19.76 10.82
CA ARG A 86 -56.02 -19.76 11.78
C ARG A 86 -57.16 -18.82 11.38
N ARG A 87 -57.12 -18.21 10.18
CA ARG A 87 -58.36 -17.75 9.52
C ARG A 87 -59.29 -18.96 9.40
N GLN A 88 -60.57 -18.82 9.80
CA GLN A 88 -61.61 -19.80 9.45
C GLN A 88 -61.63 -20.08 7.94
N ALA A 89 -61.15 -19.13 7.14
CA ALA A 89 -60.91 -19.28 5.72
C ALA A 89 -60.08 -20.50 5.34
N VAL A 90 -58.87 -20.48 5.89
CA VAL A 90 -57.78 -21.38 5.58
C VAL A 90 -58.18 -22.75 6.07
N GLN A 91 -58.77 -22.83 7.26
CA GLN A 91 -59.27 -24.07 7.82
C GLN A 91 -60.42 -24.66 6.98
N SER A 92 -61.40 -23.85 6.57
CA SER A 92 -62.51 -24.34 5.74
C SER A 92 -62.07 -24.83 4.36
N TYR A 93 -61.07 -24.18 3.76
CA TYR A 93 -60.55 -24.58 2.45
C TYR A 93 -59.50 -25.69 2.54
N SER A 94 -58.64 -25.70 3.57
CA SER A 94 -57.77 -26.81 3.92
C SER A 94 -58.57 -28.09 4.06
N SER A 95 -59.69 -28.08 4.81
CA SER A 95 -60.52 -29.28 4.95
C SER A 95 -61.33 -29.64 3.70
N TYR A 96 -61.54 -28.72 2.76
CA TYR A 96 -62.02 -29.06 1.42
C TYR A 96 -60.92 -29.74 0.58
N LEU A 97 -59.68 -29.26 0.66
CA LEU A 97 -58.52 -29.88 0.01
C LEU A 97 -58.23 -31.28 0.60
N GLU A 98 -58.26 -31.43 1.93
CA GLU A 98 -58.19 -32.72 2.63
C GLU A 98 -59.30 -33.68 2.12
N GLU A 99 -60.52 -33.19 1.87
CA GLU A 99 -61.61 -34.00 1.30
C GLU A 99 -61.35 -34.41 -0.16
N GLN A 100 -60.76 -33.52 -0.99
CA GLN A 100 -60.35 -33.88 -2.37
C GLN A 100 -59.18 -34.88 -2.37
N GLN A 101 -58.19 -34.69 -1.50
CA GLN A 101 -57.03 -35.58 -1.33
C GLN A 101 -57.48 -36.97 -0.86
N ALA A 102 -58.31 -37.04 0.19
CA ALA A 102 -58.89 -38.29 0.68
C ALA A 102 -59.75 -38.98 -0.39
N THR A 103 -60.48 -38.23 -1.21
CA THR A 103 -61.25 -38.76 -2.35
C THR A 103 -60.31 -39.36 -3.42
N ALA A 104 -59.16 -38.74 -3.69
CA ALA A 104 -58.17 -39.27 -4.62
C ALA A 104 -57.47 -40.52 -4.06
N ALA A 105 -56.93 -40.47 -2.84
CA ALA A 105 -56.29 -41.62 -2.19
C ALA A 105 -57.23 -42.84 -2.07
N ALA A 106 -58.48 -42.61 -1.65
CA ALA A 106 -59.49 -43.66 -1.55
C ALA A 106 -59.91 -44.24 -2.92
N SER A 107 -59.70 -43.51 -4.04
CA SER A 107 -60.02 -44.03 -5.38
C SER A 107 -59.14 -45.20 -5.81
N VAL A 108 -57.92 -45.30 -5.27
CA VAL A 108 -57.00 -46.44 -5.46
C VAL A 108 -56.81 -47.29 -4.20
N GLY A 109 -57.50 -46.97 -3.11
CA GLY A 109 -57.35 -47.64 -1.81
C GLY A 109 -56.00 -47.40 -1.13
N ALA A 110 -55.44 -46.19 -1.26
CA ALA A 110 -54.24 -45.77 -0.54
C ALA A 110 -54.61 -45.07 0.78
N ASP A 111 -53.84 -45.34 1.83
CA ASP A 111 -53.90 -44.60 3.10
C ASP A 111 -52.98 -43.36 3.03
N ILE A 112 -53.48 -42.20 3.45
CA ILE A 112 -52.69 -40.95 3.51
C ILE A 112 -51.84 -40.97 4.78
N GLU A 113 -50.53 -40.76 4.63
CA GLU A 113 -49.58 -40.64 5.74
C GLU A 113 -49.43 -39.18 6.19
N TYR A 114 -49.28 -38.25 5.24
CA TYR A 114 -49.32 -36.80 5.50
C TYR A 114 -50.15 -36.06 4.45
N SER A 115 -50.84 -35.01 4.88
CA SER A 115 -51.68 -34.13 4.06
C SER A 115 -51.08 -32.72 4.06
N TYR A 116 -50.89 -32.15 2.87
CA TYR A 116 -50.34 -30.81 2.65
C TYR A 116 -51.41 -29.95 1.97
N THR A 117 -51.76 -28.82 2.58
CA THR A 117 -52.81 -27.91 2.06
C THR A 117 -52.41 -26.44 2.03
N LEU A 118 -51.44 -26.04 2.85
CA LEU A 118 -51.13 -24.65 3.13
C LEU A 118 -50.27 -24.00 2.03
N ALA A 119 -49.00 -24.40 1.92
CA ALA A 119 -48.05 -23.91 0.91
C ALA A 119 -48.14 -24.70 -0.41
N SER A 120 -48.44 -26.00 -0.31
CA SER A 120 -48.72 -26.92 -1.43
C SER A 120 -50.05 -27.63 -1.19
N ASN A 121 -50.64 -28.19 -2.25
CA ASN A 121 -51.84 -29.02 -2.19
C ASN A 121 -51.52 -30.43 -2.67
N GLY A 122 -51.50 -31.40 -1.76
CA GLY A 122 -51.17 -32.78 -2.06
C GLY A 122 -51.09 -33.65 -0.81
N PHE A 123 -50.81 -34.93 -0.98
CA PHE A 123 -50.62 -35.86 0.13
C PHE A 123 -49.44 -36.81 -0.14
N SER A 124 -48.84 -37.38 0.90
CA SER A 124 -47.91 -38.50 0.76
C SER A 124 -48.53 -39.81 1.22
N ALA A 125 -48.19 -40.89 0.53
CA ALA A 125 -48.68 -42.24 0.77
C ALA A 125 -47.70 -43.29 0.25
N VAL A 126 -47.72 -44.50 0.84
CA VAL A 126 -47.10 -45.68 0.22
C VAL A 126 -48.07 -46.30 -0.78
N LEU A 127 -47.62 -46.42 -2.03
CA LEU A 127 -48.41 -46.88 -3.18
C LEU A 127 -47.76 -48.12 -3.82
N THR A 128 -48.55 -49.04 -4.36
CA THR A 128 -48.06 -49.98 -5.37
C THR A 128 -47.86 -49.30 -6.72
N ALA A 129 -47.15 -49.95 -7.63
CA ALA A 129 -46.98 -49.48 -9.01
C ALA A 129 -48.34 -49.22 -9.71
N GLU A 130 -49.33 -50.08 -9.46
CA GLU A 130 -50.68 -49.95 -10.01
C GLU A 130 -51.43 -48.76 -9.40
N GLN A 131 -51.34 -48.55 -8.09
CA GLN A 131 -51.98 -47.42 -7.40
C GLN A 131 -51.37 -46.08 -7.83
N ALA A 132 -50.04 -46.03 -7.97
CA ALA A 132 -49.32 -44.86 -8.49
C ALA A 132 -49.71 -44.57 -9.95
N ALA A 133 -49.84 -45.60 -10.79
CA ALA A 133 -50.29 -45.44 -12.18
C ALA A 133 -51.74 -44.94 -12.29
N GLU A 134 -52.65 -45.44 -11.47
CA GLU A 134 -54.06 -45.05 -11.48
C GLU A 134 -54.29 -43.65 -10.87
N LEU A 135 -53.51 -43.26 -9.84
CA LEU A 135 -53.48 -41.89 -9.34
C LEU A 135 -52.87 -40.91 -10.36
N ALA A 136 -51.77 -41.26 -11.03
CA ALA A 136 -51.19 -40.41 -12.08
C ALA A 136 -52.09 -40.24 -13.31
N ALA A 137 -53.06 -41.14 -13.52
CA ALA A 137 -54.11 -41.00 -14.53
C ALA A 137 -55.37 -40.28 -14.01
N ASN A 138 -55.46 -39.98 -12.71
CA ASN A 138 -56.60 -39.30 -12.11
C ASN A 138 -56.55 -37.80 -12.42
N LYS A 139 -57.54 -37.32 -13.17
CA LYS A 139 -57.69 -35.90 -13.57
C LYS A 139 -57.74 -34.86 -12.44
N ASN A 140 -57.82 -35.27 -11.17
CA ASN A 140 -57.73 -34.40 -10.00
C ASN A 140 -56.32 -34.35 -9.37
N VAL A 141 -55.40 -35.22 -9.81
CA VAL A 141 -53.97 -35.22 -9.48
C VAL A 141 -53.23 -34.40 -10.55
N ALA A 142 -52.36 -33.50 -10.12
CA ALA A 142 -51.53 -32.66 -10.99
C ALA A 142 -50.19 -33.33 -11.32
N SER A 143 -49.57 -33.98 -10.32
CA SER A 143 -48.34 -34.74 -10.47
C SER A 143 -48.22 -35.80 -9.37
N LEU A 144 -47.45 -36.85 -9.63
CA LEU A 144 -47.18 -37.94 -8.70
C LEU A 144 -45.71 -38.31 -8.83
N VAL A 145 -44.93 -38.09 -7.77
CA VAL A 145 -43.47 -38.25 -7.74
C VAL A 145 -43.07 -39.13 -6.56
N PRO A 146 -41.98 -39.92 -6.63
CA PRO A 146 -41.47 -40.64 -5.47
C PRO A 146 -41.12 -39.70 -4.31
N ASP A 147 -41.21 -40.21 -3.09
CA ASP A 147 -40.67 -39.56 -1.90
C ASP A 147 -39.18 -39.91 -1.76
N GLU A 148 -38.35 -38.92 -1.45
CA GLU A 148 -36.89 -39.04 -1.47
C GLU A 148 -36.28 -38.77 -0.09
N LEU A 149 -35.37 -39.63 0.35
CA LEU A 149 -34.53 -39.33 1.51
C LEU A 149 -33.58 -38.19 1.16
N LYS A 150 -33.40 -37.24 2.08
CA LYS A 150 -32.40 -36.17 1.99
C LYS A 150 -31.39 -36.34 3.12
N HIS A 151 -30.12 -36.10 2.79
CA HIS A 151 -28.99 -36.24 3.71
C HIS A 151 -28.76 -34.93 4.47
N VAL A 152 -27.95 -34.98 5.53
CA VAL A 152 -27.54 -33.80 6.30
C VAL A 152 -26.44 -33.07 5.53
N THR A 153 -26.49 -31.74 5.49
CA THR A 153 -25.50 -30.92 4.76
C THR A 153 -24.27 -30.67 5.61
N ALA A 154 -23.16 -31.27 5.22
CA ALA A 154 -21.80 -30.85 5.55
C ALA A 154 -20.89 -31.04 4.32
N THR A 155 -21.36 -30.54 3.17
CA THR A 155 -20.46 -30.25 2.05
C THR A 155 -19.71 -28.98 2.41
N PRO A 156 -18.37 -29.00 2.49
CA PRO A 156 -17.60 -27.78 2.65
C PRO A 156 -17.84 -26.86 1.46
N GLN A 157 -17.85 -25.57 1.75
CA GLN A 157 -18.23 -24.55 0.79
C GLN A 157 -17.04 -24.28 -0.15
N ARG A 158 -17.27 -24.22 -1.47
CA ARG A 158 -16.22 -23.75 -2.39
C ARG A 158 -15.85 -22.32 -2.02
N SER A 159 -14.61 -21.88 -2.21
CA SER A 159 -14.27 -20.47 -1.96
C SER A 159 -15.09 -19.50 -2.83
N THR A 160 -15.43 -19.90 -4.06
CA THR A 160 -16.35 -19.19 -4.97
C THR A 160 -17.80 -19.13 -4.46
N GLU A 161 -18.26 -20.18 -3.78
CA GLU A 161 -19.59 -20.24 -3.14
C GLU A 161 -19.61 -19.46 -1.81
N PHE A 162 -18.49 -19.46 -1.06
CA PHE A 162 -18.30 -18.70 0.17
C PHE A 162 -18.29 -17.18 -0.10
N LEU A 163 -17.58 -16.76 -1.15
CA LEU A 163 -17.53 -15.39 -1.66
C LEU A 163 -18.84 -14.92 -2.35
N GLY A 164 -19.91 -15.73 -2.33
CA GLY A 164 -21.21 -15.37 -2.90
C GLY A 164 -21.22 -15.21 -4.43
N LEU A 165 -20.24 -15.78 -5.14
CA LEU A 165 -20.16 -15.68 -6.60
C LEU A 165 -21.16 -16.62 -7.29
N GLU A 166 -21.34 -17.81 -6.71
CA GLU A 166 -22.20 -18.87 -7.23
C GLU A 166 -23.69 -18.68 -6.89
N GLY A 167 -24.56 -19.38 -7.63
CA GLY A 167 -26.00 -19.39 -7.40
C GLY A 167 -26.79 -18.36 -8.23
N ALA A 168 -28.13 -18.42 -8.12
CA ALA A 168 -29.03 -17.61 -8.96
C ALA A 168 -29.08 -16.13 -8.58
N ASP A 169 -28.76 -15.80 -7.33
CA ASP A 169 -28.67 -14.44 -6.79
C ASP A 169 -27.20 -14.01 -6.52
N GLY A 170 -26.23 -14.83 -6.96
CA GLY A 170 -24.79 -14.61 -6.75
C GLY A 170 -24.16 -13.65 -7.77
N VAL A 171 -22.93 -13.20 -7.48
CA VAL A 171 -22.24 -12.15 -8.25
C VAL A 171 -22.11 -12.51 -9.73
N TRP A 172 -21.77 -13.76 -10.06
CA TRP A 172 -21.65 -14.17 -11.47
C TRP A 172 -22.99 -14.09 -12.23
N ALA A 173 -24.13 -14.33 -11.55
CA ALA A 173 -25.45 -14.17 -12.17
C ALA A 173 -25.80 -12.69 -12.40
N ALA A 174 -25.31 -11.78 -11.54
CA ALA A 174 -25.44 -10.34 -11.71
C ALA A 174 -24.55 -9.79 -12.84
N THR A 175 -23.31 -10.26 -12.97
CA THR A 175 -22.33 -9.82 -13.98
C THR A 175 -22.43 -10.57 -15.33
N GLY A 176 -23.62 -11.07 -15.68
CA GLY A 176 -23.92 -11.60 -17.02
C GLY A 176 -23.68 -13.10 -17.23
N GLY A 177 -23.37 -13.87 -16.20
CA GLY A 177 -23.17 -15.33 -16.26
C GLY A 177 -21.76 -15.75 -15.84
N ALA A 178 -21.64 -16.90 -15.18
CA ALA A 178 -20.36 -17.45 -14.75
C ALA A 178 -19.44 -17.75 -15.94
N GLU A 179 -20.01 -18.09 -17.09
CA GLU A 179 -19.29 -18.32 -18.35
C GLU A 179 -18.67 -17.03 -18.96
N ASN A 180 -19.10 -15.84 -18.52
CA ASN A 180 -18.61 -14.53 -18.98
C ASN A 180 -17.85 -13.77 -17.88
N ALA A 181 -17.69 -14.38 -16.69
CA ALA A 181 -17.15 -13.74 -15.50
C ALA A 181 -15.63 -13.45 -15.64
N GLY A 182 -15.30 -12.19 -15.93
CA GLY A 182 -13.95 -11.73 -16.28
C GLY A 182 -13.63 -11.71 -17.79
N GLU A 183 -14.63 -11.78 -18.67
CA GLU A 183 -14.43 -11.71 -20.13
C GLU A 183 -13.67 -10.42 -20.53
N GLY A 184 -12.70 -10.56 -21.44
CA GLY A 184 -11.92 -9.43 -21.96
C GLY A 184 -10.69 -9.03 -21.12
N VAL A 185 -10.49 -9.66 -19.95
CA VAL A 185 -9.39 -9.36 -19.01
C VAL A 185 -8.28 -10.42 -19.08
N VAL A 186 -7.03 -10.01 -18.87
CA VAL A 186 -5.83 -10.86 -18.80
C VAL A 186 -5.16 -10.74 -17.43
N VAL A 187 -5.09 -11.86 -16.70
CA VAL A 187 -4.38 -12.01 -15.44
C VAL A 187 -2.94 -12.46 -15.72
N GLY A 188 -1.97 -11.66 -15.29
CA GLY A 188 -0.57 -12.04 -15.17
C GLY A 188 -0.30 -12.77 -13.85
N VAL A 189 0.43 -13.88 -13.91
CA VAL A 189 0.81 -14.68 -12.73
C VAL A 189 2.34 -14.81 -12.69
N LEU A 190 2.96 -14.21 -11.68
CA LEU A 190 4.41 -14.28 -11.42
C LEU A 190 4.65 -15.28 -10.30
N ASP A 191 5.15 -16.47 -10.64
CA ASP A 191 5.12 -17.64 -9.75
C ASP A 191 6.08 -18.77 -10.21
N THR A 192 5.86 -20.03 -9.79
CA THR A 192 6.63 -21.23 -10.20
C THR A 192 6.27 -21.80 -11.59
N GLY A 193 5.30 -21.22 -12.31
CA GLY A 193 5.02 -21.51 -13.73
C GLY A 193 3.54 -21.75 -14.06
N ILE A 194 3.28 -22.62 -15.03
CA ILE A 194 1.92 -23.13 -15.34
C ILE A 194 1.92 -24.62 -15.75
N ALA A 195 0.84 -25.33 -15.40
CA ALA A 195 0.54 -26.73 -15.77
C ALA A 195 -0.45 -26.78 -16.95
N PRO A 196 -0.02 -26.63 -18.22
CA PRO A 196 -0.90 -26.27 -19.34
C PRO A 196 -1.94 -27.34 -19.70
N GLU A 197 -1.71 -28.62 -19.39
CA GLU A 197 -2.67 -29.69 -19.65
C GLU A 197 -3.76 -29.83 -18.56
N ASN A 198 -3.68 -29.07 -17.46
CA ASN A 198 -4.71 -29.13 -16.43
C ASN A 198 -6.06 -28.58 -16.98
N PRO A 199 -7.19 -29.29 -16.78
CA PRO A 199 -8.51 -28.84 -17.24
C PRO A 199 -8.91 -27.42 -16.79
N ALA A 200 -8.38 -26.93 -15.67
CA ALA A 200 -8.53 -25.55 -15.23
C ALA A 200 -8.02 -24.50 -16.26
N PHE A 201 -7.11 -24.90 -17.14
CA PHE A 201 -6.53 -24.04 -18.19
C PHE A 201 -6.87 -24.50 -19.62
N ALA A 202 -7.78 -25.47 -19.76
CA ALA A 202 -8.24 -25.92 -21.07
C ALA A 202 -8.78 -24.75 -21.91
N GLY A 203 -8.35 -24.68 -23.17
CA GLY A 203 -8.76 -23.68 -24.14
C GLY A 203 -8.65 -24.22 -25.56
N ASP A 204 -9.27 -23.54 -26.52
CA ASP A 204 -9.16 -23.89 -27.93
C ASP A 204 -7.76 -23.61 -28.47
N ALA A 205 -7.37 -24.35 -29.53
CA ALA A 205 -6.11 -24.10 -30.22
C ALA A 205 -6.15 -22.73 -30.93
N LEU A 206 -5.11 -21.92 -30.69
CA LEU A 206 -5.04 -20.52 -31.14
C LEU A 206 -5.24 -20.37 -32.66
N GLY A 207 -6.12 -19.45 -33.04
CA GLY A 207 -6.34 -19.06 -34.43
C GLY A 207 -5.14 -18.31 -35.04
N THR A 208 -5.21 -18.01 -36.34
CA THR A 208 -4.23 -17.18 -37.08
C THR A 208 -4.89 -16.01 -37.82
N ALA A 209 -6.12 -15.66 -37.43
CA ALA A 209 -6.89 -14.58 -38.01
C ALA A 209 -7.47 -13.72 -36.86
N PRO A 210 -7.40 -12.38 -36.94
CA PRO A 210 -7.95 -11.51 -35.92
C PRO A 210 -9.44 -11.75 -35.66
N GLY A 211 -9.82 -11.86 -34.39
CA GLY A 211 -11.18 -12.11 -33.91
C GLY A 211 -11.38 -11.59 -32.48
N ALA A 212 -12.41 -12.09 -31.80
CA ALA A 212 -12.62 -11.85 -30.38
C ALA A 212 -11.71 -12.74 -29.51
N GLU A 213 -11.62 -14.04 -29.84
CA GLU A 213 -10.69 -14.95 -29.18
C GLU A 213 -9.21 -14.62 -29.48
N PRO A 214 -8.28 -14.99 -28.56
CA PRO A 214 -6.86 -14.91 -28.78
C PRO A 214 -6.39 -15.64 -30.06
N TYR A 215 -5.41 -15.07 -30.75
CA TYR A 215 -4.86 -15.62 -32.00
C TYR A 215 -3.35 -15.38 -32.11
N ARG A 216 -2.63 -16.26 -32.81
CA ARG A 216 -1.22 -16.06 -33.16
C ARG A 216 -1.08 -15.03 -34.27
N ASP A 217 -0.16 -14.08 -34.09
CA ASP A 217 0.33 -13.15 -35.11
C ASP A 217 1.86 -13.25 -35.17
N GLY A 218 2.36 -14.09 -36.08
CA GLY A 218 3.77 -14.48 -36.11
C GLY A 218 4.14 -15.35 -34.90
N GLU A 219 5.09 -14.86 -34.10
CA GLU A 219 5.57 -15.51 -32.86
C GLU A 219 4.82 -15.00 -31.61
N SER A 220 4.03 -13.92 -31.74
CA SER A 220 3.22 -13.35 -30.66
C SER A 220 1.80 -13.92 -30.62
N ILE A 221 1.15 -13.80 -29.47
CA ILE A 221 -0.27 -14.07 -29.27
C ILE A 221 -0.96 -12.73 -29.01
N ARG A 222 -2.03 -12.43 -29.75
CA ARG A 222 -2.79 -11.18 -29.63
C ARG A 222 -4.20 -11.46 -29.12
N PHE A 223 -4.67 -10.64 -28.18
CA PHE A 223 -6.05 -10.67 -27.67
C PHE A 223 -6.58 -9.24 -27.52
N ALA A 224 -7.80 -9.00 -27.98
CA ALA A 224 -8.46 -7.69 -27.86
C ALA A 224 -9.18 -7.62 -26.50
N LYS A 225 -8.75 -6.69 -25.66
CA LYS A 225 -9.21 -6.57 -24.28
C LYS A 225 -10.50 -5.75 -24.15
N SER A 226 -11.19 -5.86 -23.02
CA SER A 226 -12.42 -5.11 -22.72
C SER A 226 -12.20 -3.59 -22.58
N ASP A 227 -10.98 -3.16 -22.21
CA ASP A 227 -10.54 -1.76 -22.18
C ASP A 227 -10.43 -1.12 -23.59
N GLY A 228 -10.48 -1.93 -24.66
CA GLY A 228 -10.24 -1.51 -26.05
C GLY A 228 -8.77 -1.50 -26.47
N GLY A 229 -7.87 -1.90 -25.58
CA GLY A 229 -6.45 -2.16 -25.81
C GLY A 229 -6.21 -3.52 -26.49
N THR A 230 -4.97 -3.99 -26.49
CA THR A 230 -4.62 -5.28 -27.11
C THR A 230 -3.41 -5.92 -26.43
N PHE A 231 -3.66 -6.98 -25.67
CA PHE A 231 -2.63 -7.85 -25.12
C PHE A 231 -1.78 -8.45 -26.25
N THR A 232 -0.46 -8.54 -26.03
CA THR A 232 0.54 -9.01 -27.02
C THR A 232 1.58 -9.91 -26.34
N GLY A 233 1.16 -11.12 -25.94
CA GLY A 233 2.02 -12.10 -25.29
C GLY A 233 2.88 -12.94 -26.24
N SER A 234 3.57 -13.94 -25.68
CA SER A 234 4.31 -14.96 -26.44
C SER A 234 4.32 -16.31 -25.71
N CYS A 235 4.53 -17.41 -26.45
CA CYS A 235 4.64 -18.74 -25.88
C CYS A 235 6.10 -19.22 -25.98
N VAL A 236 6.85 -19.15 -24.88
CA VAL A 236 8.28 -19.48 -24.85
C VAL A 236 8.46 -21.00 -24.77
N VAL A 237 9.01 -21.58 -25.83
CA VAL A 237 9.35 -23.01 -25.91
C VAL A 237 10.54 -23.32 -25.00
N GLY A 238 10.47 -24.45 -24.29
CA GLY A 238 11.54 -24.93 -23.40
C GLY A 238 11.48 -26.44 -23.18
N GLU A 239 12.08 -26.90 -22.08
CA GLU A 239 11.95 -28.29 -21.65
C GLU A 239 10.51 -28.64 -21.28
N GLN A 240 9.96 -29.72 -21.87
CA GLN A 240 8.58 -30.17 -21.66
C GLN A 240 7.49 -29.10 -21.94
N PHE A 241 7.79 -28.05 -22.71
CA PHE A 241 6.84 -26.98 -23.00
C PHE A 241 6.95 -26.52 -24.46
N THR A 242 5.85 -26.63 -25.21
CA THR A 242 5.76 -26.31 -26.64
C THR A 242 4.98 -25.02 -26.89
N ALA A 243 5.09 -24.47 -28.10
CA ALA A 243 4.34 -23.27 -28.46
C ALA A 243 2.82 -23.51 -28.54
N ASP A 244 2.38 -24.76 -28.73
CA ASP A 244 0.97 -25.19 -28.82
C ASP A 244 0.34 -25.48 -27.45
N ASP A 245 1.10 -25.35 -26.37
CA ASP A 245 0.61 -25.47 -24.99
C ASP A 245 -0.09 -24.16 -24.55
N CYS A 246 0.16 -23.05 -25.26
CA CYS A 246 -0.65 -21.83 -25.17
C CYS A 246 -1.91 -21.92 -26.05
N SER A 247 -3.04 -21.50 -25.49
CA SER A 247 -4.41 -21.73 -25.98
C SER A 247 -5.23 -20.43 -25.99
N THR A 248 -6.53 -20.49 -26.30
CA THR A 248 -7.44 -19.35 -26.04
C THR A 248 -7.67 -19.07 -24.54
N LYS A 249 -7.04 -19.83 -23.64
CA LYS A 249 -7.04 -19.63 -22.18
C LYS A 249 -5.67 -19.17 -21.66
N ILE A 250 -4.59 -19.88 -21.97
CA ILE A 250 -3.20 -19.46 -21.69
C ILE A 250 -2.68 -18.64 -22.87
N VAL A 251 -2.65 -17.31 -22.73
CA VAL A 251 -2.33 -16.36 -23.82
C VAL A 251 -0.88 -15.88 -23.83
N SER A 252 -0.11 -16.15 -22.77
CA SER A 252 1.34 -15.96 -22.71
C SER A 252 1.94 -16.94 -21.72
N ALA A 253 3.14 -17.44 -21.99
CA ALA A 253 3.88 -18.33 -21.10
C ALA A 253 5.37 -18.05 -21.25
N ARG A 254 6.02 -17.59 -20.18
CA ARG A 254 7.40 -17.12 -20.13
C ARG A 254 8.12 -17.66 -18.89
N TYR A 255 9.44 -17.65 -18.90
CA TYR A 255 10.27 -17.98 -17.73
C TYR A 255 11.52 -17.08 -17.68
N PHE A 256 11.98 -16.80 -16.46
CA PHE A 256 13.08 -15.89 -16.15
C PHE A 256 13.98 -16.58 -15.10
N VAL A 257 15.24 -16.78 -15.43
CA VAL A 257 16.19 -17.60 -14.64
C VAL A 257 17.64 -17.09 -14.76
N SER A 258 17.80 -15.81 -15.08
CA SER A 258 19.11 -15.17 -15.27
C SER A 258 19.67 -14.58 -13.98
N GLY A 259 18.82 -14.27 -13.00
CA GLY A 259 19.20 -13.91 -11.63
C GLY A 259 19.38 -15.15 -10.76
N PHE A 260 18.42 -16.09 -10.79
CA PHE A 260 18.52 -17.37 -10.05
C PHE A 260 19.68 -18.24 -10.58
N GLY A 261 19.83 -18.28 -11.91
CA GLY A 261 20.93 -18.94 -12.61
C GLY A 261 20.70 -20.43 -12.84
N GLN A 262 20.69 -20.85 -14.12
CA GLN A 262 20.50 -22.25 -14.54
C GLN A 262 21.48 -23.27 -13.94
N GLY A 263 22.59 -22.83 -13.34
CA GLY A 263 23.55 -23.69 -12.65
C GLY A 263 23.16 -24.07 -11.21
N ASN A 264 22.16 -23.39 -10.64
CA ASN A 264 21.66 -23.57 -9.27
C ASN A 264 20.33 -24.34 -9.21
N LEU A 265 19.68 -24.55 -10.36
CA LEU A 265 18.42 -25.28 -10.46
C LEU A 265 18.56 -26.74 -10.01
N GLY A 266 17.49 -27.27 -9.42
CA GLY A 266 17.22 -28.69 -9.35
C GLY A 266 17.05 -29.33 -10.73
N ASP A 267 16.83 -30.65 -10.75
CA ASP A 267 16.50 -31.37 -11.98
C ASP A 267 15.03 -31.82 -12.02
N ALA A 268 14.61 -32.42 -13.13
CA ALA A 268 13.25 -32.89 -13.35
C ALA A 268 12.74 -33.95 -12.35
N SER A 269 13.58 -34.49 -11.46
CA SER A 269 13.16 -35.32 -10.32
C SER A 269 12.72 -34.51 -9.09
N LEU A 270 13.07 -33.23 -9.04
CA LEU A 270 12.59 -32.22 -8.09
C LEU A 270 11.47 -31.34 -8.69
N GLY A 271 10.95 -31.69 -9.86
CA GLY A 271 9.95 -30.92 -10.59
C GLY A 271 10.49 -29.84 -11.52
N GLU A 272 11.81 -29.67 -11.63
CA GLU A 272 12.36 -28.52 -12.36
C GLU A 272 12.59 -28.71 -13.87
N TYR A 273 12.25 -27.67 -14.64
CA TYR A 273 12.25 -27.64 -16.10
C TYR A 273 12.65 -26.25 -16.60
N VAL A 274 13.62 -26.16 -17.53
CA VAL A 274 14.02 -24.88 -18.14
C VAL A 274 12.98 -24.45 -19.20
N SER A 275 11.81 -24.04 -18.72
CA SER A 275 10.61 -23.63 -19.48
C SER A 275 9.59 -22.91 -18.60
N PRO A 276 8.43 -22.47 -19.13
CA PRO A 276 7.31 -22.00 -18.32
C PRO A 276 6.56 -23.09 -17.54
N ARG A 277 6.94 -24.38 -17.65
CA ARG A 277 6.23 -25.47 -16.97
C ARG A 277 6.40 -25.41 -15.46
N ASP A 278 5.28 -25.56 -14.78
CA ASP A 278 5.23 -25.77 -13.34
C ASP A 278 5.31 -27.27 -12.99
N GLY A 279 6.31 -27.63 -12.19
CA GLY A 279 6.47 -28.96 -11.59
C GLY A 279 6.48 -28.95 -10.06
N ASP A 280 6.30 -27.80 -9.43
CA ASP A 280 6.14 -27.61 -7.98
C ASP A 280 4.65 -27.57 -7.61
N GLY A 281 3.88 -26.78 -8.36
CA GLY A 281 2.42 -26.74 -8.35
C GLY A 281 1.84 -25.43 -7.80
N HIS A 282 2.64 -24.54 -7.23
CA HIS A 282 2.20 -23.29 -6.63
C HIS A 282 1.66 -22.31 -7.69
N GLY A 283 2.39 -22.08 -8.79
CA GLY A 283 1.94 -21.21 -9.89
C GLY A 283 0.67 -21.70 -10.59
N SER A 284 0.51 -23.01 -10.71
CA SER A 284 -0.73 -23.62 -11.20
C SER A 284 -1.88 -23.46 -10.21
N HIS A 285 -1.61 -23.55 -8.91
CA HIS A 285 -2.60 -23.35 -7.86
C HIS A 285 -3.10 -21.90 -7.81
N THR A 286 -2.19 -20.92 -7.85
CA THR A 286 -2.53 -19.50 -7.82
C THR A 286 -3.22 -19.06 -9.11
N ALA A 287 -2.73 -19.48 -10.29
CA ALA A 287 -3.37 -19.18 -11.57
C ALA A 287 -4.78 -19.78 -11.69
N SER A 288 -4.98 -21.02 -11.23
CA SER A 288 -6.31 -21.66 -11.28
C SER A 288 -7.27 -21.14 -10.20
N THR A 289 -6.77 -20.66 -9.06
CA THR A 289 -7.59 -19.94 -8.07
C THR A 289 -8.09 -18.59 -8.61
N ALA A 290 -7.21 -17.80 -9.26
CA ALA A 290 -7.60 -16.52 -9.84
C ALA A 290 -8.53 -16.67 -11.05
N ALA A 291 -8.15 -17.52 -12.01
CA ALA A 291 -8.76 -17.58 -13.34
C ALA A 291 -8.85 -19.01 -13.92
N GLY A 292 -8.93 -20.05 -13.09
CA GLY A 292 -9.24 -21.41 -13.55
C GLY A 292 -10.66 -21.55 -14.13
N ASN A 293 -10.85 -22.46 -15.06
CA ASN A 293 -12.14 -22.72 -15.73
C ASN A 293 -13.25 -23.15 -14.76
N LEU A 294 -14.48 -22.77 -15.11
CA LEU A 294 -15.71 -23.09 -14.36
C LEU A 294 -15.96 -24.60 -14.24
N ASP A 295 -16.35 -25.05 -13.04
CA ASP A 295 -16.69 -26.44 -12.70
C ASP A 295 -15.63 -27.48 -13.14
N THR A 296 -14.35 -27.17 -12.91
CA THR A 296 -13.22 -28.08 -13.11
C THR A 296 -13.26 -29.24 -12.09
N PRO A 297 -13.36 -30.52 -12.50
CA PRO A 297 -13.41 -31.65 -11.57
C PRO A 297 -12.05 -31.93 -10.92
N ALA A 298 -12.02 -32.07 -9.59
CA ALA A 298 -10.82 -32.32 -8.81
C ALA A 298 -10.84 -33.69 -8.11
N THR A 299 -9.87 -34.53 -8.45
CA THR A 299 -9.61 -35.81 -7.78
C THR A 299 -8.20 -35.76 -7.18
N ILE A 300 -8.04 -36.15 -5.92
CA ILE A 300 -6.75 -36.15 -5.22
C ILE A 300 -6.47 -37.57 -4.71
N ASP A 301 -5.26 -38.07 -4.93
CA ASP A 301 -4.80 -39.31 -4.30
C ASP A 301 -4.56 -39.07 -2.81
N ILE A 302 -5.43 -39.66 -1.97
CA ILE A 302 -5.29 -39.72 -0.52
C ILE A 302 -4.73 -41.11 -0.11
N PRO A 303 -4.32 -41.35 1.15
CA PRO A 303 -3.65 -42.60 1.54
C PRO A 303 -4.42 -43.91 1.31
N SER A 304 -5.74 -43.86 1.08
CA SER A 304 -6.57 -45.01 0.68
C SER A 304 -6.73 -45.20 -0.83
N GLY A 305 -6.42 -44.19 -1.65
CA GLY A 305 -6.62 -44.14 -3.10
C GLY A 305 -7.14 -42.77 -3.59
N PRO A 306 -7.54 -42.66 -4.86
CA PRO A 306 -8.09 -41.43 -5.42
C PRO A 306 -9.47 -41.11 -4.83
N ALA A 307 -9.61 -39.91 -4.26
CA ALA A 307 -10.86 -39.37 -3.72
C ALA A 307 -11.36 -38.17 -4.55
N ASP A 308 -12.68 -38.15 -4.79
CA ASP A 308 -13.39 -37.13 -5.57
C ASP A 308 -13.79 -35.95 -4.67
N PHE A 309 -13.25 -34.76 -4.93
CA PHE A 309 -13.56 -33.52 -4.21
C PHE A 309 -14.60 -32.65 -4.91
N GLY A 310 -15.26 -33.17 -5.96
CA GLY A 310 -16.27 -32.47 -6.73
C GLY A 310 -15.64 -31.57 -7.79
N THR A 311 -16.18 -30.36 -7.95
CA THR A 311 -15.66 -29.36 -8.87
C THR A 311 -15.28 -28.07 -8.15
N PHE A 312 -14.22 -27.42 -8.63
CA PHE A 312 -13.83 -26.07 -8.25
C PHE A 312 -13.84 -25.15 -9.48
N SER A 313 -13.74 -23.85 -9.26
CA SER A 313 -13.67 -22.85 -10.32
C SER A 313 -12.68 -21.77 -9.89
N GLY A 314 -12.03 -21.11 -10.85
CA GLY A 314 -11.38 -19.83 -10.57
C GLY A 314 -12.42 -18.75 -10.30
N VAL A 315 -12.02 -17.68 -9.63
CA VAL A 315 -12.90 -16.53 -9.33
C VAL A 315 -13.35 -15.79 -10.61
N ALA A 316 -12.45 -15.65 -11.59
CA ALA A 316 -12.72 -15.07 -12.91
C ALA A 316 -12.51 -16.10 -14.04
N PRO A 317 -13.41 -17.09 -14.20
CA PRO A 317 -13.22 -18.21 -15.10
C PRO A 317 -13.20 -17.85 -16.59
N ALA A 318 -13.71 -16.69 -16.99
CA ALA A 318 -13.64 -16.21 -18.39
C ALA A 318 -12.36 -15.39 -18.69
N ALA A 319 -11.63 -14.93 -17.66
CA ALA A 319 -10.38 -14.20 -17.84
C ALA A 319 -9.28 -15.09 -18.45
N LYS A 320 -8.34 -14.47 -19.17
CA LYS A 320 -7.21 -15.16 -19.81
C LYS A 320 -5.99 -15.15 -18.90
N VAL A 321 -5.13 -16.17 -18.99
CA VAL A 321 -3.94 -16.33 -18.13
C VAL A 321 -2.66 -16.03 -18.92
N ALA A 322 -1.77 -15.24 -18.33
CA ALA A 322 -0.41 -15.01 -18.80
C ALA A 322 0.57 -15.43 -17.69
N ALA A 323 1.34 -16.51 -17.90
CA ALA A 323 2.23 -17.08 -16.89
C ALA A 323 3.68 -16.62 -17.07
N TYR A 324 4.33 -16.23 -15.96
CA TYR A 324 5.70 -15.73 -15.92
C TYR A 324 6.45 -16.48 -14.81
N LYS A 325 7.12 -17.59 -15.15
CA LYS A 325 7.91 -18.37 -14.17
C LYS A 325 9.12 -17.55 -13.71
N VAL A 326 9.21 -17.29 -12.41
CA VAL A 326 10.24 -16.47 -11.74
C VAL A 326 10.80 -17.13 -10.48
N CYS A 327 10.07 -18.09 -9.92
CA CYS A 327 10.47 -18.87 -8.76
C CYS A 327 10.95 -20.26 -9.20
N TRP A 328 11.96 -20.79 -8.51
CA TRP A 328 12.68 -22.01 -8.87
C TRP A 328 13.10 -22.81 -7.63
N THR A 329 13.13 -24.13 -7.76
CA THR A 329 13.67 -25.05 -6.74
C THR A 329 15.19 -25.25 -6.91
N GLY A 330 15.89 -25.34 -5.78
CA GLY A 330 17.33 -25.54 -5.66
C GLY A 330 17.80 -26.99 -5.88
N GLN A 331 19.01 -27.32 -5.42
CA GLN A 331 19.69 -28.60 -5.69
C GLN A 331 19.67 -29.61 -4.54
N ASP A 332 19.46 -29.21 -3.29
CA ASP A 332 19.29 -30.16 -2.18
C ASP A 332 17.82 -30.23 -1.74
N PRO A 333 17.09 -31.34 -2.01
CA PRO A 333 15.67 -31.48 -1.61
C PRO A 333 15.44 -31.67 -0.10
N HIS A 334 16.40 -31.24 0.73
CA HIS A 334 16.31 -31.18 2.19
C HIS A 334 16.73 -29.80 2.74
N ASP A 335 17.15 -28.87 1.88
CA ASP A 335 17.27 -27.45 2.16
C ASP A 335 16.13 -26.71 1.43
N THR A 336 15.84 -25.49 1.86
CA THR A 336 14.92 -24.56 1.19
C THR A 336 15.49 -23.14 1.15
N ALA A 337 16.75 -22.96 1.55
CA ALA A 337 17.48 -21.71 1.44
C ALA A 337 18.16 -21.52 0.06
N ASP A 338 18.20 -22.57 -0.78
CA ASP A 338 18.56 -22.49 -2.20
C ASP A 338 17.34 -22.48 -3.15
N ASP A 339 16.12 -22.61 -2.62
CA ASP A 339 14.87 -22.30 -3.32
C ASP A 339 14.62 -20.77 -3.38
N GLY A 340 13.88 -20.31 -4.39
CA GLY A 340 13.29 -18.97 -4.36
C GLY A 340 13.16 -18.25 -5.71
N CYS A 341 12.91 -16.94 -5.63
CA CYS A 341 12.61 -16.10 -6.79
C CYS A 341 13.56 -14.89 -6.81
N ALA A 342 14.48 -14.83 -7.77
CA ALA A 342 15.52 -13.81 -7.77
C ALA A 342 14.98 -12.43 -8.22
N THR A 343 15.29 -11.36 -7.48
CA THR A 343 14.82 -9.99 -7.76
C THR A 343 15.06 -9.55 -9.21
N THR A 344 16.19 -9.91 -9.81
CA THR A 344 16.49 -9.60 -11.22
C THR A 344 15.51 -10.26 -12.21
N ASP A 345 15.07 -11.49 -11.92
CA ASP A 345 14.09 -12.21 -12.74
C ASP A 345 12.66 -11.70 -12.46
N LEU A 346 12.35 -11.35 -11.21
CA LEU A 346 11.07 -10.71 -10.82
C LEU A 346 10.86 -9.38 -11.53
N LEU A 347 11.84 -8.46 -11.50
CA LEU A 347 11.76 -7.16 -12.17
C LEU A 347 11.57 -7.31 -13.69
N ALA A 348 12.29 -8.25 -14.31
CA ALA A 348 12.16 -8.55 -15.73
C ALA A 348 10.77 -9.11 -16.09
N ALA A 349 10.16 -9.89 -15.20
CA ALA A 349 8.80 -10.40 -15.39
C ALA A 349 7.73 -9.32 -15.20
N ILE A 350 7.89 -8.39 -14.24
CA ILE A 350 6.94 -7.28 -14.04
C ILE A 350 6.95 -6.36 -15.26
N ASP A 351 8.13 -5.92 -15.73
CA ASP A 351 8.26 -5.09 -16.94
C ASP A 351 7.68 -5.81 -18.18
N GLN A 352 8.01 -7.10 -18.35
CA GLN A 352 7.48 -7.88 -19.47
C GLN A 352 5.97 -8.12 -19.38
N ALA A 353 5.36 -8.21 -18.19
CA ALA A 353 3.92 -8.35 -18.02
C ALA A 353 3.17 -7.05 -18.36
N VAL A 354 3.70 -5.90 -17.93
CA VAL A 354 3.20 -4.57 -18.32
C VAL A 354 3.36 -4.35 -19.83
N ALA A 355 4.48 -4.78 -20.42
CA ALA A 355 4.73 -4.68 -21.86
C ALA A 355 3.89 -5.64 -22.72
N ASP A 356 3.58 -6.85 -22.21
CA ASP A 356 2.61 -7.77 -22.83
C ASP A 356 1.17 -7.20 -22.72
N GLY A 357 0.90 -6.37 -21.71
CA GLY A 357 -0.34 -5.59 -21.54
C GLY A 357 -1.40 -6.28 -20.69
N VAL A 358 -1.00 -6.96 -19.61
CA VAL A 358 -1.91 -7.54 -18.60
C VAL A 358 -2.77 -6.46 -17.92
N ASP A 359 -3.87 -6.87 -17.28
CA ASP A 359 -4.76 -5.97 -16.52
C ASP A 359 -4.55 -6.09 -15.00
N VAL A 360 -4.22 -7.30 -14.54
CA VAL A 360 -4.07 -7.66 -13.12
C VAL A 360 -2.82 -8.51 -12.98
N ILE A 361 -2.00 -8.28 -11.96
CA ILE A 361 -0.89 -9.14 -11.56
C ILE A 361 -1.20 -9.82 -10.23
N ASN A 362 -1.09 -11.15 -10.20
CA ASN A 362 -0.94 -11.93 -8.99
C ASN A 362 0.53 -12.07 -8.62
N TYR A 363 0.88 -11.71 -7.38
CA TYR A 363 2.21 -11.84 -6.80
C TYR A 363 2.14 -12.59 -5.46
N SER A 364 2.09 -13.91 -5.54
CA SER A 364 2.02 -14.81 -4.37
C SER A 364 3.40 -15.09 -3.76
N ILE A 365 4.25 -14.07 -3.67
CA ILE A 365 5.68 -14.15 -3.35
C ILE A 365 6.00 -13.24 -2.15
N GLY A 366 6.91 -13.71 -1.29
CA GLY A 366 7.52 -12.94 -0.20
C GLY A 366 8.77 -13.64 0.35
N GLY A 367 9.67 -12.87 0.95
CA GLY A 367 10.93 -13.31 1.56
C GLY A 367 11.24 -12.71 2.93
N GLY A 368 10.40 -11.83 3.50
CA GLY A 368 10.65 -11.27 4.84
C GLY A 368 9.57 -10.33 5.38
N ALA A 369 9.94 -9.54 6.38
CA ALA A 369 9.16 -8.38 6.81
C ALA A 369 9.64 -7.13 6.05
N ALA A 370 8.73 -6.23 5.68
CA ALA A 370 9.00 -5.04 4.90
C ALA A 370 10.08 -4.15 5.54
N GLN A 371 11.19 -3.91 4.84
CA GLN A 371 12.25 -2.99 5.26
C GLN A 371 12.22 -1.64 4.51
N SER A 372 11.34 -1.51 3.51
CA SER A 372 11.07 -0.30 2.74
C SER A 372 9.68 -0.39 2.12
N THR A 373 9.07 0.74 1.73
CA THR A 373 7.90 0.80 0.85
C THR A 373 8.25 1.20 -0.59
N VAL A 374 9.56 1.33 -0.89
CA VAL A 374 10.10 1.77 -2.18
C VAL A 374 11.28 0.89 -2.64
N SER A 375 11.26 -0.41 -2.32
CA SER A 375 12.25 -1.36 -2.87
C SER A 375 12.18 -1.39 -4.41
N PRO A 376 13.19 -1.94 -5.11
CA PRO A 376 13.13 -2.07 -6.57
C PRO A 376 11.87 -2.79 -7.06
N THR A 377 11.38 -3.78 -6.31
CA THR A 377 10.13 -4.51 -6.60
C THR A 377 8.90 -3.61 -6.41
N ASP A 378 8.86 -2.82 -5.33
CA ASP A 378 7.78 -1.85 -5.09
C ASP A 378 7.75 -0.80 -6.22
N GLN A 379 8.91 -0.28 -6.62
CA GLN A 379 9.02 0.69 -7.73
C GLN A 379 8.56 0.10 -9.07
N ALA A 380 8.85 -1.18 -9.34
CA ALA A 380 8.33 -1.87 -10.52
C ALA A 380 6.80 -2.02 -10.46
N PHE A 381 6.22 -2.27 -9.28
CA PHE A 381 4.78 -2.27 -9.08
C PHE A 381 4.14 -0.88 -9.10
N LEU A 382 4.87 0.19 -8.76
CA LEU A 382 4.45 1.58 -9.00
C LEU A 382 4.32 1.80 -10.51
N GLY A 383 5.33 1.38 -11.28
CA GLY A 383 5.30 1.41 -12.74
C GLY A 383 4.12 0.63 -13.34
N ALA A 384 3.82 -0.55 -12.80
CA ALA A 384 2.65 -1.35 -13.19
C ALA A 384 1.31 -0.63 -12.87
N ALA A 385 1.15 -0.13 -11.65
CA ALA A 385 -0.04 0.60 -11.23
C ALA A 385 -0.23 1.92 -12.01
N ALA A 386 0.86 2.62 -12.32
CA ALA A 386 0.88 3.80 -13.19
C ALA A 386 0.50 3.49 -14.65
N ALA A 387 0.77 2.27 -15.12
CA ALA A 387 0.28 1.77 -16.41
C ALA A 387 -1.18 1.28 -16.37
N GLY A 388 -1.83 1.32 -15.20
CA GLY A 388 -3.22 0.90 -14.98
C GLY A 388 -3.38 -0.56 -14.52
N VAL A 389 -2.28 -1.28 -14.29
CA VAL A 389 -2.31 -2.70 -13.88
C VAL A 389 -2.58 -2.81 -12.37
N PHE A 390 -3.61 -3.55 -11.98
CA PHE A 390 -3.87 -3.83 -10.55
C PHE A 390 -2.89 -4.87 -10.02
N VAL A 391 -2.27 -4.63 -8.86
CA VAL A 391 -1.34 -5.58 -8.22
C VAL A 391 -1.96 -6.14 -6.94
N SER A 392 -2.13 -7.47 -6.90
CA SER A 392 -2.49 -8.23 -5.70
C SER A 392 -1.27 -8.99 -5.21
N ALA A 393 -0.94 -8.87 -3.92
CA ALA A 393 0.22 -9.51 -3.33
C ALA A 393 -0.10 -10.20 -1.99
N SER A 394 0.55 -11.33 -1.74
CA SER A 394 0.46 -12.04 -0.46
C SER A 394 1.06 -11.23 0.69
N ALA A 395 0.38 -11.14 1.84
CA ALA A 395 0.92 -10.45 3.02
C ALA A 395 2.16 -11.14 3.61
N GLY A 396 2.32 -12.45 3.44
CA GLY A 396 3.37 -13.27 4.04
C GLY A 396 2.81 -14.33 5.00
N ASN A 397 3.63 -15.33 5.31
CA ASN A 397 3.23 -16.51 6.11
C ASN A 397 4.01 -16.60 7.45
N SER A 398 4.47 -15.45 7.96
CA SER A 398 5.38 -15.33 9.12
C SER A 398 4.67 -14.87 10.40
N GLY A 399 3.33 -14.84 10.42
CA GLY A 399 2.51 -14.51 11.59
C GLY A 399 2.58 -15.56 12.71
N PRO A 400 1.95 -15.28 13.89
CA PRO A 400 1.05 -14.16 14.17
C PRO A 400 1.74 -12.96 14.83
N GLY A 401 3.08 -12.89 14.81
CA GLY A 401 3.81 -11.74 15.36
C GLY A 401 3.50 -10.46 14.60
N ALA A 402 3.48 -9.33 15.31
CA ALA A 402 3.39 -8.00 14.69
C ALA A 402 4.62 -7.71 13.81
N SER A 403 4.47 -6.82 12.84
CA SER A 403 5.55 -6.37 11.93
C SER A 403 6.19 -7.51 11.13
N THR A 404 5.36 -8.44 10.61
CA THR A 404 5.81 -9.66 9.90
C THR A 404 5.42 -9.70 8.42
N LEU A 405 4.74 -8.67 7.89
CA LEU A 405 4.27 -8.63 6.50
C LEU A 405 5.31 -8.04 5.53
N ASP A 406 5.27 -8.49 4.28
CA ASP A 406 6.30 -8.19 3.27
C ASP A 406 5.90 -7.06 2.31
N ASN A 407 4.89 -7.29 1.48
CA ASN A 407 4.49 -6.40 0.40
C ASN A 407 3.81 -5.13 0.96
N ALA A 408 4.57 -4.10 1.30
CA ALA A 408 4.09 -2.96 2.10
C ALA A 408 3.67 -1.73 1.29
N ALA A 409 4.05 -1.58 0.02
CA ALA A 409 3.82 -0.32 -0.70
C ALA A 409 2.34 0.05 -0.89
N PRO A 410 1.96 1.35 -0.90
CA PRO A 410 0.55 1.77 -0.96
C PRO A 410 -0.22 1.36 -2.21
N TRP A 411 0.45 1.32 -3.38
CA TRP A 411 -0.12 0.96 -4.69
C TRP A 411 -0.31 -0.56 -4.87
N ILE A 412 0.26 -1.38 -3.98
CA ILE A 412 0.02 -2.83 -3.93
C ILE A 412 -1.22 -3.10 -3.05
N THR A 413 -2.05 -4.08 -3.43
CA THR A 413 -3.11 -4.61 -2.55
C THR A 413 -2.61 -5.85 -1.83
N THR A 414 -2.38 -5.73 -0.53
CA THR A 414 -1.69 -6.72 0.31
C THR A 414 -2.71 -7.56 1.08
N VAL A 415 -2.69 -8.88 0.88
CA VAL A 415 -3.82 -9.76 1.22
C VAL A 415 -3.48 -10.73 2.34
N ALA A 416 -4.25 -10.67 3.43
CA ALA A 416 -4.23 -11.64 4.53
C ALA A 416 -4.96 -12.95 4.16
N ALA A 417 -4.66 -14.06 4.82
CA ALA A 417 -5.28 -15.36 4.57
C ALA A 417 -6.36 -15.67 5.62
N SER A 418 -7.59 -15.93 5.18
CA SER A 418 -8.70 -16.34 6.04
C SER A 418 -9.16 -17.78 5.81
N THR A 419 -9.90 -18.34 6.77
CA THR A 419 -10.57 -19.65 6.65
C THR A 419 -11.88 -19.59 5.87
N ILE A 420 -12.22 -20.72 5.24
CA ILE A 420 -13.54 -21.05 4.72
C ILE A 420 -14.06 -22.32 5.43
N PRO A 421 -15.34 -22.73 5.30
CA PRO A 421 -15.84 -23.95 5.90
C PRO A 421 -15.14 -25.20 5.32
N ASN A 422 -14.18 -25.74 6.08
CA ASN A 422 -13.28 -26.82 5.69
C ASN A 422 -13.95 -28.19 5.56
N TYR A 423 -13.31 -29.12 4.82
CA TYR A 423 -13.54 -30.55 5.00
C TYR A 423 -13.18 -30.93 6.45
N GLU A 424 -14.10 -31.49 7.23
CA GLU A 424 -13.86 -31.88 8.63
C GLU A 424 -13.89 -33.40 8.83
N ALA A 425 -13.23 -33.86 9.90
CA ALA A 425 -13.30 -35.21 10.43
C ALA A 425 -13.23 -35.19 11.97
N THR A 426 -13.86 -36.17 12.63
CA THR A 426 -13.85 -36.34 14.08
C THR A 426 -12.75 -37.30 14.53
N VAL A 427 -12.03 -36.92 15.60
CA VAL A 427 -11.18 -37.81 16.39
C VAL A 427 -11.99 -38.39 17.55
N ASP A 428 -12.48 -39.61 17.37
CA ASP A 428 -13.21 -40.39 18.38
C ASP A 428 -12.24 -41.07 19.34
N LEU A 429 -12.20 -40.65 20.60
CA LEU A 429 -11.36 -41.25 21.64
C LEU A 429 -12.06 -42.41 22.35
N GLY A 430 -11.29 -43.43 22.74
CA GLY A 430 -11.81 -44.65 23.35
C GLY A 430 -12.43 -44.50 24.75
N ASP A 431 -12.50 -43.30 25.31
CA ASP A 431 -13.32 -42.98 26.50
C ASP A 431 -14.72 -42.43 26.16
N GLY A 432 -15.00 -42.15 24.87
CA GLY A 432 -16.24 -41.59 24.38
C GLY A 432 -16.25 -40.06 24.27
N SER A 433 -15.09 -39.40 24.35
CA SER A 433 -14.92 -38.02 23.89
C SER A 433 -14.62 -37.95 22.38
N ALA A 434 -15.05 -36.88 21.73
CA ALA A 434 -14.98 -36.68 20.29
C ALA A 434 -14.59 -35.22 19.99
N TYR A 435 -13.70 -35.01 19.03
CA TYR A 435 -13.13 -33.70 18.69
C TYR A 435 -13.03 -33.52 17.17
N PRO A 436 -13.73 -32.53 16.57
CA PRO A 436 -13.64 -32.28 15.14
C PRO A 436 -12.39 -31.45 14.79
N GLY A 437 -11.91 -31.63 13.56
CA GLY A 437 -10.86 -30.81 12.98
C GLY A 437 -10.80 -30.93 11.47
N ALA A 438 -9.94 -30.14 10.83
CA ALA A 438 -9.79 -30.16 9.38
C ALA A 438 -9.18 -31.50 8.92
N SER A 439 -9.72 -32.07 7.83
CA SER A 439 -9.18 -33.27 7.18
C SER A 439 -9.62 -33.42 5.73
N SER A 440 -8.67 -33.53 4.82
CA SER A 440 -8.87 -33.99 3.45
C SER A 440 -8.58 -35.49 3.28
N THR A 441 -7.87 -36.13 4.22
CA THR A 441 -7.25 -37.46 4.06
C THR A 441 -7.91 -38.59 4.85
N VAL A 442 -8.88 -38.28 5.72
CA VAL A 442 -9.79 -39.28 6.29
C VAL A 442 -10.84 -39.64 5.24
N ASP A 443 -10.86 -40.91 4.82
CA ASP A 443 -11.61 -41.35 3.65
C ASP A 443 -13.14 -41.31 3.87
N ARG A 444 -13.80 -40.42 3.13
CA ARG A 444 -15.25 -40.14 3.17
C ARG A 444 -16.08 -40.96 2.18
N ALA A 445 -15.52 -41.97 1.50
CA ALA A 445 -16.27 -42.82 0.59
C ALA A 445 -17.23 -43.79 1.32
N GLU A 446 -18.44 -43.98 0.78
CA GLU A 446 -19.48 -44.79 1.43
C GLU A 446 -19.04 -46.26 1.60
N GLY A 447 -18.96 -46.72 2.85
CA GLY A 447 -18.61 -48.10 3.20
C GLY A 447 -17.11 -48.37 3.37
N VAL A 448 -16.27 -47.34 3.40
CA VAL A 448 -14.90 -47.45 3.95
C VAL A 448 -14.97 -47.52 5.48
N GLU A 449 -14.14 -48.38 6.09
CA GLU A 449 -14.05 -48.53 7.54
C GLU A 449 -13.11 -47.44 8.12
N PRO A 450 -13.54 -46.64 9.12
CA PRO A 450 -12.71 -45.62 9.76
C PRO A 450 -11.37 -46.15 10.30
N VAL A 451 -10.33 -45.31 10.22
CA VAL A 451 -8.99 -45.65 10.72
C VAL A 451 -9.01 -45.71 12.24
N SER A 452 -8.79 -46.89 12.83
CA SER A 452 -8.88 -47.11 14.27
C SER A 452 -7.66 -47.86 14.80
N GLY A 453 -7.10 -47.41 15.93
CA GLY A 453 -5.91 -48.02 16.53
C GLY A 453 -5.48 -47.42 17.87
N PRO A 454 -4.34 -47.88 18.42
CA PRO A 454 -3.72 -47.29 19.60
C PRO A 454 -3.38 -45.82 19.35
N LEU A 455 -3.72 -44.93 20.28
CA LEU A 455 -3.32 -43.52 20.24
C LEU A 455 -2.09 -43.33 21.12
N VAL A 456 -1.04 -42.69 20.60
CA VAL A 456 0.20 -42.43 21.33
C VAL A 456 0.71 -41.01 21.11
N LEU A 457 1.29 -40.40 22.14
CA LEU A 457 2.09 -39.18 21.99
C LEU A 457 3.37 -39.49 21.22
N ALA A 458 3.79 -38.64 20.28
CA ALA A 458 5.06 -38.79 19.57
C ALA A 458 6.27 -38.94 20.52
N ALA A 459 6.30 -38.18 21.62
CA ALA A 459 7.30 -38.29 22.68
C ALA A 459 7.37 -39.67 23.38
N ALA A 460 6.34 -40.51 23.27
CA ALA A 460 6.34 -41.88 23.80
C ALA A 460 6.91 -42.92 22.80
N VAL A 461 7.06 -42.55 21.53
CA VAL A 461 7.57 -43.40 20.44
C VAL A 461 8.81 -42.81 19.74
N ALA A 462 9.43 -41.78 20.32
CA ALA A 462 10.56 -41.06 19.74
C ALA A 462 11.91 -41.79 19.89
N LEU A 463 12.84 -41.48 18.99
CA LEU A 463 14.21 -41.99 19.03
C LEU A 463 15.03 -41.36 20.18
N PRO A 464 15.99 -42.10 20.78
CA PRO A 464 16.75 -41.60 21.93
C PRO A 464 17.63 -40.38 21.59
N GLY A 465 17.29 -39.22 22.14
CA GLY A 465 18.08 -37.98 22.02
C GLY A 465 17.45 -36.88 21.18
N VAL A 466 16.27 -37.11 20.58
CA VAL A 466 15.47 -36.06 19.95
C VAL A 466 15.08 -35.00 20.99
N ALA A 467 15.22 -33.72 20.63
CA ALA A 467 14.96 -32.59 21.53
C ALA A 467 13.48 -32.19 21.61
N THR A 468 12.78 -32.20 20.48
CA THR A 468 11.39 -31.77 20.31
C THR A 468 10.52 -32.85 19.65
N PRO A 469 10.42 -34.06 20.24
CA PRO A 469 9.78 -35.21 19.62
C PRO A 469 8.28 -35.03 19.34
N GLU A 470 7.60 -34.17 20.10
CA GLU A 470 6.21 -33.75 19.86
C GLU A 470 6.00 -33.20 18.44
N LEU A 471 7.02 -32.61 17.81
CA LEU A 471 6.90 -32.03 16.47
C LEU A 471 6.92 -33.06 15.33
N CYS A 472 7.16 -34.36 15.58
CA CYS A 472 7.19 -35.41 14.55
C CYS A 472 8.08 -35.08 13.34
N LEU A 473 9.25 -34.48 13.57
CA LEU A 473 10.21 -34.11 12.52
C LEU A 473 10.76 -35.37 11.81
N ALA A 474 11.29 -35.21 10.59
CA ALA A 474 11.92 -36.30 9.85
C ALA A 474 13.01 -37.01 10.68
N ASP A 475 13.04 -38.34 10.64
CA ASP A 475 13.97 -39.19 11.41
C ASP A 475 13.90 -39.02 12.95
N SER A 476 12.76 -38.58 13.49
CA SER A 476 12.55 -38.43 14.94
C SER A 476 11.87 -39.61 15.65
N LEU A 477 11.11 -40.45 14.94
CA LEU A 477 10.29 -41.51 15.53
C LEU A 477 10.91 -42.92 15.37
N ASP A 478 10.65 -43.81 16.33
CA ASP A 478 11.13 -45.19 16.33
C ASP A 478 10.09 -46.15 15.68
N PRO A 479 10.38 -46.76 14.52
CA PRO A 479 9.47 -47.70 13.85
C PRO A 479 9.19 -48.98 14.65
N ALA A 480 9.99 -49.30 15.67
CA ALA A 480 9.68 -50.40 16.59
C ALA A 480 8.61 -50.04 17.64
N LEU A 481 8.27 -48.75 17.79
CA LEU A 481 7.31 -48.23 18.77
C LEU A 481 6.07 -47.60 18.11
N ALA A 482 6.23 -46.92 16.97
CA ALA A 482 5.15 -46.21 16.27
C ALA A 482 4.30 -47.09 15.33
N ALA A 483 4.82 -48.23 14.87
CA ALA A 483 4.18 -49.04 13.84
C ALA A 483 2.78 -49.56 14.25
N GLY A 484 1.76 -49.23 13.46
CA GLY A 484 0.37 -49.61 13.71
C GLY A 484 -0.40 -48.70 14.69
N ALA A 485 0.17 -47.58 15.10
CA ALA A 485 -0.47 -46.60 15.98
C ALA A 485 -0.92 -45.32 15.23
N ILE A 486 -1.84 -44.59 15.84
CA ILE A 486 -2.19 -43.21 15.48
C ILE A 486 -1.34 -42.30 16.38
N ILE A 487 -0.60 -41.37 15.76
CA ILE A 487 0.39 -40.53 16.47
C ILE A 487 -0.18 -39.13 16.72
N VAL A 488 -0.11 -38.65 17.95
CA VAL A 488 -0.36 -37.23 18.28
C VAL A 488 0.91 -36.42 18.05
N CYS A 489 0.82 -35.43 17.17
CA CYS A 489 1.90 -34.53 16.77
C CYS A 489 1.50 -33.07 16.97
N ASP A 490 2.42 -32.23 17.43
CA ASP A 490 2.23 -30.80 17.59
C ASP A 490 2.66 -30.03 16.32
N ARG A 491 1.86 -29.02 15.95
CA ARG A 491 2.17 -28.10 14.85
C ARG A 491 3.37 -27.21 15.21
N GLY A 492 4.27 -27.00 14.25
CA GLY A 492 5.37 -26.04 14.35
C GLY A 492 6.67 -26.52 13.69
N VAL A 493 7.56 -25.57 13.41
CA VAL A 493 8.92 -25.69 12.84
C VAL A 493 9.00 -26.28 11.42
N SER A 494 8.42 -27.45 11.16
CA SER A 494 8.38 -28.08 9.82
C SER A 494 7.02 -27.88 9.15
N ALA A 495 6.91 -28.22 7.86
CA ALA A 495 5.61 -28.28 7.21
C ALA A 495 4.73 -29.37 7.84
N ARG A 496 3.41 -29.20 7.71
CA ARG A 496 2.41 -30.11 8.29
C ARG A 496 2.40 -31.47 7.57
N VAL A 497 2.75 -31.49 6.27
CA VAL A 497 2.91 -32.71 5.47
C VAL A 497 4.09 -33.57 5.91
N ASP A 498 5.26 -32.97 6.22
CA ASP A 498 6.48 -33.69 6.65
C ASP A 498 6.21 -34.58 7.87
N LYS A 499 5.41 -34.07 8.80
CA LYS A 499 5.00 -34.78 10.03
C LYS A 499 4.23 -36.05 9.69
N SER A 500 3.31 -35.96 8.72
CA SER A 500 2.58 -37.14 8.22
C SER A 500 3.47 -38.10 7.42
N ALA A 501 4.49 -37.59 6.71
CA ALA A 501 5.46 -38.39 5.99
C ALA A 501 6.39 -39.16 6.95
N GLU A 502 6.84 -38.56 8.05
CA GLU A 502 7.55 -39.24 9.14
C GLU A 502 6.68 -40.35 9.76
N VAL A 503 5.42 -40.05 10.08
CA VAL A 503 4.47 -41.04 10.62
C VAL A 503 4.27 -42.20 9.63
N ALA A 504 4.13 -41.93 8.33
CA ALA A 504 4.08 -42.97 7.30
C ALA A 504 5.37 -43.82 7.24
N ARG A 505 6.54 -43.16 7.25
CA ARG A 505 7.86 -43.78 7.17
C ARG A 505 8.12 -44.76 8.31
N VAL A 506 7.64 -44.46 9.52
CA VAL A 506 7.74 -45.35 10.69
C VAL A 506 6.60 -46.37 10.80
N GLY A 507 5.67 -46.39 9.86
CA GLY A 507 4.57 -47.35 9.79
C GLY A 507 3.38 -47.05 10.72
N GLY A 508 3.24 -45.80 11.18
CA GLY A 508 2.00 -45.31 11.78
C GLY A 508 0.84 -45.34 10.78
N ILE A 509 -0.38 -45.43 11.27
CA ILE A 509 -1.59 -45.62 10.43
C ILE A 509 -2.47 -44.37 10.33
N GLY A 510 -2.16 -43.32 11.08
CA GLY A 510 -2.86 -42.04 11.08
C GLY A 510 -2.19 -41.03 12.00
N MET A 511 -2.57 -39.77 11.89
CA MET A 511 -2.02 -38.69 12.71
C MET A 511 -3.14 -37.81 13.29
N VAL A 512 -2.96 -37.37 14.53
CA VAL A 512 -3.74 -36.27 15.12
C VAL A 512 -2.78 -35.10 15.28
N LEU A 513 -2.86 -34.15 14.34
CA LEU A 513 -2.08 -32.92 14.38
C LEU A 513 -2.81 -31.92 15.26
N ILE A 514 -2.12 -31.24 16.18
CA ILE A 514 -2.77 -30.27 17.06
C ILE A 514 -2.01 -28.95 17.08
N ASN A 515 -2.74 -27.84 17.03
CA ASN A 515 -2.22 -26.51 17.34
C ASN A 515 -1.78 -26.44 18.83
N PRO A 516 -0.55 -26.00 19.18
CA PRO A 516 -0.14 -25.81 20.58
C PRO A 516 -0.65 -24.49 21.19
N ALA A 517 -1.13 -23.55 20.36
CA ALA A 517 -1.76 -22.29 20.73
C ALA A 517 -2.86 -21.94 19.69
N PRO A 518 -3.91 -21.18 20.05
CA PRO A 518 -5.07 -20.96 19.17
C PRO A 518 -4.67 -20.44 17.78
N SER A 519 -5.17 -21.10 16.74
CA SER A 519 -4.82 -20.82 15.34
C SER A 519 -5.82 -21.53 14.41
N SER A 520 -5.79 -21.20 13.11
CA SER A 520 -6.57 -21.91 12.11
C SER A 520 -6.22 -23.40 12.05
N THR A 521 -7.20 -24.23 11.71
CA THR A 521 -6.99 -25.60 11.23
C THR A 521 -6.84 -25.58 9.71
N ASP A 522 -5.95 -26.42 9.18
CA ASP A 522 -5.52 -26.39 7.78
C ASP A 522 -5.89 -27.70 7.06
N LEU A 523 -6.09 -27.63 5.74
CA LEU A 523 -6.21 -28.80 4.88
C LEU A 523 -4.91 -28.99 4.11
N ASP A 524 -4.18 -30.07 4.40
CA ASP A 524 -3.02 -30.52 3.62
C ASP A 524 -3.24 -31.94 3.08
N THR A 525 -2.64 -32.28 1.93
CA THR A 525 -2.60 -33.65 1.40
C THR A 525 -1.58 -34.51 2.17
N HIS A 526 -1.96 -34.93 3.38
CA HIS A 526 -1.12 -35.74 4.27
C HIS A 526 -0.83 -37.18 3.78
N SER A 527 0.35 -37.70 4.11
CA SER A 527 0.80 -39.06 3.76
C SER A 527 0.15 -40.19 4.60
N VAL A 528 -0.54 -39.85 5.68
CA VAL A 528 -1.43 -40.74 6.44
C VAL A 528 -2.76 -40.03 6.71
N PRO A 529 -3.87 -40.75 6.91
CA PRO A 529 -5.15 -40.15 7.30
C PRO A 529 -4.97 -39.32 8.58
N THR A 530 -5.23 -38.02 8.47
CA THR A 530 -4.86 -37.02 9.47
C THR A 530 -6.05 -36.15 9.82
N VAL A 531 -6.20 -35.78 11.09
CA VAL A 531 -7.12 -34.73 11.53
C VAL A 531 -6.32 -33.63 12.23
N HIS A 532 -6.53 -32.38 11.82
CA HIS A 532 -5.89 -31.20 12.41
C HIS A 532 -6.86 -30.50 13.37
N LEU A 533 -6.58 -30.62 14.66
CA LEU A 533 -7.34 -30.05 15.78
C LEU A 533 -6.79 -28.68 16.22
N ASP A 534 -7.69 -27.80 16.69
CA ASP A 534 -7.30 -26.55 17.35
C ASP A 534 -6.84 -26.76 18.81
N ALA A 535 -6.10 -25.78 19.34
CA ALA A 535 -5.41 -25.82 20.63
C ALA A 535 -6.35 -25.98 21.84
N GLN A 536 -7.62 -25.58 21.71
CA GLN A 536 -8.64 -25.85 22.73
C GLN A 536 -8.82 -27.35 23.04
N PHE A 537 -8.48 -28.24 22.10
CA PHE A 537 -8.53 -29.70 22.29
C PHE A 537 -7.19 -30.31 22.74
N HIS A 538 -6.06 -29.59 22.60
CA HIS A 538 -4.69 -30.09 22.88
C HIS A 538 -4.55 -30.72 24.26
N ALA A 539 -4.91 -29.98 25.31
CA ALA A 539 -4.78 -30.43 26.69
C ALA A 539 -5.67 -31.65 27.03
N ALA A 540 -6.76 -31.87 26.30
CA ALA A 540 -7.65 -33.02 26.50
C ALA A 540 -7.12 -34.26 25.77
N VAL A 541 -6.82 -34.13 24.47
CA VAL A 541 -6.34 -35.23 23.63
C VAL A 541 -4.99 -35.73 24.11
N THR A 542 -4.04 -34.85 24.45
CA THR A 542 -2.73 -35.26 24.95
C THR A 542 -2.80 -35.94 26.33
N ALA A 543 -3.69 -35.47 27.22
CA ALA A 543 -3.93 -36.11 28.52
C ALA A 543 -4.56 -37.50 28.38
N TYR A 544 -5.45 -37.71 27.40
CA TYR A 544 -6.00 -39.03 27.08
C TYR A 544 -4.96 -39.95 26.43
N ALA A 545 -4.18 -39.46 25.46
CA ALA A 545 -3.11 -40.21 24.78
C ALA A 545 -1.98 -40.66 25.72
N ALA A 546 -1.80 -39.98 26.86
CA ALA A 546 -0.90 -40.40 27.93
C ALA A 546 -1.43 -41.61 28.77
N THR A 547 -2.66 -42.07 28.54
CA THR A 547 -3.26 -43.18 29.31
C THR A 547 -2.90 -44.56 28.76
N ALA A 548 -2.76 -45.54 29.64
CA ALA A 548 -2.32 -46.88 29.28
C ALA A 548 -3.42 -47.65 28.52
N GLY A 549 -3.26 -47.75 27.20
CA GLY A 549 -4.25 -48.38 26.31
C GLY A 549 -5.21 -47.40 25.66
N ALA A 550 -4.83 -46.12 25.54
CA ALA A 550 -5.53 -45.13 24.73
C ALA A 550 -5.72 -45.61 23.28
N THR A 551 -6.87 -45.31 22.69
CA THR A 551 -7.21 -45.61 21.29
C THR A 551 -7.96 -44.44 20.67
N ALA A 552 -7.76 -44.21 19.38
CA ALA A 552 -8.55 -43.27 18.61
C ALA A 552 -9.16 -43.95 17.37
N THR A 553 -10.24 -43.37 16.87
CA THR A 553 -10.78 -43.63 15.52
C THR A 553 -10.90 -42.29 14.79
N LEU A 554 -10.56 -42.26 13.51
CA LEU A 554 -10.65 -41.06 12.66
C LEU A 554 -11.85 -41.23 11.73
N THR A 555 -12.93 -40.51 12.03
CA THR A 555 -14.26 -40.66 11.41
C THR A 555 -14.54 -39.49 10.46
N PRO A 556 -15.02 -39.71 9.23
CA PRO A 556 -15.26 -38.61 8.27
C PRO A 556 -16.44 -37.71 8.68
N GLY A 557 -16.29 -36.40 8.47
CA GLY A 557 -17.28 -35.38 8.85
C GLY A 557 -17.16 -34.94 10.31
N ASN A 558 -17.80 -33.82 10.63
CA ASN A 558 -18.01 -33.36 12.01
C ASN A 558 -19.43 -33.74 12.45
N ASP A 559 -19.52 -34.60 13.47
CA ASP A 559 -20.76 -35.09 14.07
C ASP A 559 -21.05 -34.49 15.46
N THR A 560 -20.31 -33.44 15.83
CA THR A 560 -20.35 -32.81 17.16
C THR A 560 -21.20 -31.53 17.19
N GLU A 561 -21.37 -30.93 18.38
CA GLU A 561 -22.02 -29.61 18.53
C GLU A 561 -21.07 -28.43 18.27
N TYR A 562 -19.77 -28.67 18.03
CA TYR A 562 -18.78 -27.63 17.74
C TYR A 562 -18.79 -27.25 16.26
N GLN A 563 -18.57 -25.96 15.97
CA GLN A 563 -18.47 -25.41 14.62
C GLN A 563 -17.25 -24.49 14.55
N SER A 564 -16.40 -24.69 13.55
CA SER A 564 -15.14 -23.94 13.38
C SER A 564 -15.40 -22.46 13.02
N PRO A 565 -14.87 -21.47 13.78
CA PRO A 565 -15.03 -20.05 13.48
C PRO A 565 -14.52 -19.68 12.08
N THR A 566 -15.36 -18.99 11.31
CA THR A 566 -15.14 -18.71 9.88
C THR A 566 -15.85 -17.40 9.47
N PRO A 567 -15.23 -16.49 8.69
CA PRO A 567 -13.82 -16.50 8.30
C PRO A 567 -12.93 -16.05 9.47
N GLN A 568 -11.88 -16.82 9.75
CA GLN A 568 -10.85 -16.51 10.75
C GLN A 568 -9.53 -16.23 10.04
N VAL A 569 -8.84 -15.12 10.36
CA VAL A 569 -7.49 -14.87 9.82
C VAL A 569 -6.50 -15.90 10.37
N ALA A 570 -5.84 -16.62 9.48
CA ALA A 570 -4.94 -17.72 9.79
C ALA A 570 -3.79 -17.29 10.70
N GLY A 571 -3.40 -18.15 11.63
CA GLY A 571 -2.32 -17.84 12.57
C GLY A 571 -0.97 -17.61 11.89
N PHE A 572 -0.72 -18.23 10.72
CA PHE A 572 0.47 -17.96 9.91
C PHE A 572 0.39 -16.65 9.12
N SER A 573 -0.80 -16.08 8.87
CA SER A 573 -0.92 -14.88 8.05
C SER A 573 -0.15 -13.74 8.72
N SER A 574 0.82 -13.19 8.02
CA SER A 574 1.64 -12.07 8.50
C SER A 574 0.79 -10.86 8.90
N ARG A 575 1.29 -10.08 9.86
CA ARG A 575 0.58 -8.97 10.51
C ARG A 575 1.34 -7.66 10.35
N GLY A 576 0.58 -6.56 10.41
CA GLY A 576 1.15 -5.22 10.56
C GLY A 576 1.65 -4.95 12.00
N PRO A 577 2.05 -3.70 12.31
CA PRO A 577 2.15 -2.56 11.40
C PRO A 577 3.28 -2.73 10.37
N VAL A 578 3.41 -1.78 9.43
CA VAL A 578 4.64 -1.59 8.64
C VAL A 578 5.54 -0.65 9.43
N GLU A 579 6.78 -1.04 9.72
CA GLU A 579 7.73 -0.14 10.42
C GLU A 579 8.52 0.74 9.44
N ALA A 580 8.58 0.34 8.17
CA ALA A 580 9.38 0.93 7.11
C ALA A 580 9.02 2.37 6.69
N ASP A 581 7.84 2.87 7.06
CA ASP A 581 7.38 4.24 6.78
C ASP A 581 6.87 4.98 8.04
N GLY A 582 7.32 4.55 9.23
CA GLY A 582 6.85 5.11 10.51
C GLY A 582 5.52 4.51 11.01
N SER A 583 4.91 3.60 10.25
CA SER A 583 3.59 2.98 10.53
C SER A 583 2.40 3.89 10.26
N ASP A 584 2.53 4.79 9.29
CA ASP A 584 1.47 5.70 8.84
C ASP A 584 0.63 5.14 7.68
N ILE A 585 1.06 4.02 7.06
CA ILE A 585 0.23 3.22 6.14
C ILE A 585 -0.23 1.92 6.81
N LEU A 586 -1.54 1.69 6.77
CA LEU A 586 -2.19 0.52 7.35
C LEU A 586 -2.08 -0.68 6.40
N LYS A 587 -1.45 -1.77 6.87
CA LYS A 587 -1.35 -3.05 6.17
C LYS A 587 -1.60 -4.23 7.15
N PRO A 588 -2.09 -5.41 6.69
CA PRO A 588 -2.53 -5.72 5.32
C PRO A 588 -3.73 -4.85 4.90
N ASP A 589 -4.04 -4.79 3.60
CA ASP A 589 -5.16 -3.97 3.12
C ASP A 589 -6.52 -4.66 3.34
N ILE A 590 -6.57 -5.99 3.17
CA ILE A 590 -7.80 -6.79 3.17
C ILE A 590 -7.49 -8.27 3.47
N ALA A 591 -8.50 -9.05 3.88
CA ALA A 591 -8.46 -10.51 3.98
C ALA A 591 -9.29 -11.18 2.86
N ALA A 592 -8.87 -12.37 2.46
CA ALA A 592 -9.58 -13.23 1.52
C ALA A 592 -9.25 -14.72 1.75
N PRO A 593 -10.01 -15.68 1.17
CA PRO A 593 -9.83 -17.11 1.42
C PRO A 593 -8.40 -17.59 1.11
N GLY A 594 -7.70 -18.08 2.13
CA GLY A 594 -6.29 -18.49 2.03
C GLY A 594 -5.91 -19.72 2.85
N VAL A 595 -6.89 -20.44 3.41
CA VAL A 595 -6.68 -21.69 4.15
C VAL A 595 -7.47 -22.80 3.46
N GLY A 596 -6.81 -23.93 3.19
CA GLY A 596 -7.45 -25.12 2.62
C GLY A 596 -8.08 -24.89 1.25
N ILE A 597 -7.43 -24.12 0.38
CA ILE A 597 -7.94 -23.79 -0.96
C ILE A 597 -7.62 -24.95 -1.92
N LEU A 598 -8.66 -25.46 -2.59
CA LEU A 598 -8.56 -26.51 -3.61
C LEU A 598 -8.37 -25.89 -4.99
N ALA A 599 -7.24 -26.20 -5.63
CA ALA A 599 -6.98 -25.78 -7.02
C ALA A 599 -6.05 -26.76 -7.76
N ALA A 600 -5.60 -26.41 -8.96
CA ALA A 600 -4.67 -27.23 -9.74
C ALA A 600 -3.30 -27.40 -9.03
N GLY A 601 -2.61 -28.50 -9.33
CA GLY A 601 -1.21 -28.72 -8.93
C GLY A 601 -0.31 -28.99 -10.14
N ALA A 602 0.94 -29.36 -9.85
CA ALA A 602 1.99 -29.64 -10.83
C ALA A 602 1.65 -30.78 -11.80
N ASN A 603 2.18 -30.73 -13.03
CA ASN A 603 2.25 -31.90 -13.90
C ASN A 603 3.45 -31.87 -14.88
N ALA A 604 4.09 -33.02 -15.08
CA ALA A 604 5.03 -33.25 -16.17
C ALA A 604 4.30 -33.42 -17.51
N GLU A 605 5.00 -33.25 -18.64
CA GLU A 605 4.45 -33.48 -19.99
C GLU A 605 3.92 -34.92 -20.10
N GLY A 606 2.61 -35.05 -20.32
CA GLY A 606 1.94 -36.35 -20.45
C GLY A 606 1.72 -37.11 -19.13
N ALA A 607 1.92 -36.49 -17.97
CA ALA A 607 1.36 -36.95 -16.70
C ALA A 607 -0.14 -36.62 -16.61
N ASP A 608 -0.88 -37.37 -15.80
CA ASP A 608 -2.28 -37.03 -15.49
C ASP A 608 -2.35 -35.72 -14.66
N PRO A 609 -3.34 -34.84 -14.89
CA PRO A 609 -3.48 -33.59 -14.14
C PRO A 609 -3.68 -33.81 -12.63
N SER A 610 -2.94 -33.05 -11.81
CA SER A 610 -3.07 -33.08 -10.35
C SER A 610 -3.85 -31.88 -9.80
N TYR A 611 -4.32 -32.03 -8.55
CA TYR A 611 -5.02 -31.01 -7.77
C TYR A 611 -4.56 -31.11 -6.32
N GLN A 612 -4.58 -30.00 -5.58
CA GLN A 612 -4.11 -29.97 -4.20
C GLN A 612 -4.82 -28.94 -3.33
N PHE A 613 -4.87 -29.23 -2.03
CA PHE A 613 -5.20 -28.27 -0.98
C PHE A 613 -3.94 -27.56 -0.53
N LEU A 614 -3.94 -26.23 -0.53
CA LEU A 614 -2.87 -25.41 0.04
C LEU A 614 -3.45 -24.34 0.99
N SER A 615 -2.63 -23.96 1.98
CA SER A 615 -2.87 -22.83 2.88
C SER A 615 -1.71 -21.84 2.81
N GLY A 616 -2.00 -20.58 2.55
CA GLY A 616 -1.03 -19.49 2.48
C GLY A 616 -1.70 -18.17 2.10
N THR A 617 -1.09 -17.03 2.43
CA THR A 617 -1.45 -15.74 1.82
C THR A 617 -1.22 -15.75 0.31
N SER A 618 -0.35 -16.65 -0.16
CA SER A 618 -0.23 -17.07 -1.56
C SER A 618 -1.54 -17.53 -2.21
N MET A 619 -2.50 -18.04 -1.44
CA MET A 619 -3.81 -18.50 -1.93
C MET A 619 -4.91 -17.44 -1.77
N SER A 620 -4.73 -16.42 -0.93
CA SER A 620 -5.69 -15.31 -0.80
C SER A 620 -5.42 -14.18 -1.81
N ALA A 621 -4.15 -13.91 -2.13
CA ALA A 621 -3.78 -13.01 -3.23
C ALA A 621 -4.48 -13.33 -4.57
N PRO A 622 -4.55 -14.60 -5.05
CA PRO A 622 -5.23 -14.93 -6.30
C PRO A 622 -6.76 -14.81 -6.23
N HIS A 623 -7.39 -14.92 -5.04
CA HIS A 623 -8.80 -14.57 -4.89
C HIS A 623 -9.03 -13.08 -5.17
N ILE A 624 -8.22 -12.19 -4.56
CA ILE A 624 -8.29 -10.74 -4.83
C ILE A 624 -7.93 -10.42 -6.30
N THR A 625 -6.95 -11.11 -6.89
CA THR A 625 -6.62 -11.01 -8.34
C THR A 625 -7.83 -11.34 -9.20
N GLY A 626 -8.50 -12.47 -8.94
CA GLY A 626 -9.70 -12.86 -9.69
C GLY A 626 -10.86 -11.88 -9.47
N LEU A 627 -11.06 -11.38 -8.25
CA LEU A 627 -12.08 -10.36 -7.97
C LEU A 627 -11.79 -9.04 -8.68
N ALA A 628 -10.52 -8.65 -8.82
CA ALA A 628 -10.11 -7.50 -9.64
C ALA A 628 -10.40 -7.74 -11.13
N ALA A 629 -10.19 -8.96 -11.62
CA ALA A 629 -10.55 -9.33 -12.99
C ALA A 629 -12.07 -9.37 -13.24
N LEU A 630 -12.88 -9.76 -12.25
CA LEU A 630 -14.35 -9.58 -12.31
C LEU A 630 -14.72 -8.10 -12.36
N TYR A 631 -14.07 -7.27 -11.54
CA TYR A 631 -14.32 -5.82 -11.48
C TYR A 631 -14.02 -5.14 -12.82
N LEU A 632 -12.87 -5.45 -13.42
CA LEU A 632 -12.44 -4.93 -14.72
C LEU A 632 -13.22 -5.52 -15.91
N GLY A 633 -13.92 -6.65 -15.74
CA GLY A 633 -14.87 -7.15 -16.72
C GLY A 633 -16.08 -6.22 -16.90
N GLU A 634 -16.69 -5.78 -15.77
CA GLU A 634 -17.82 -4.83 -15.77
C GLU A 634 -17.37 -3.36 -15.91
N ARG A 635 -16.19 -3.01 -15.38
CA ARG A 635 -15.62 -1.66 -15.42
C ARG A 635 -14.20 -1.62 -16.05
N PRO A 636 -14.05 -1.82 -17.38
CA PRO A 636 -12.73 -1.97 -18.03
C PRO A 636 -11.82 -0.72 -18.06
N ASN A 637 -12.21 0.36 -17.37
CA ASN A 637 -11.45 1.61 -17.29
C ASN A 637 -11.30 2.08 -15.82
N ALA A 638 -11.62 1.24 -14.84
CA ALA A 638 -11.38 1.52 -13.43
C ALA A 638 -9.88 1.54 -13.16
N THR A 639 -9.42 2.46 -12.29
CA THR A 639 -8.01 2.52 -11.89
C THR A 639 -7.69 1.48 -10.81
N PRO A 640 -6.42 1.10 -10.60
CA PRO A 640 -6.04 0.24 -9.48
C PRO A 640 -6.54 0.74 -8.11
N ALA A 641 -6.54 2.07 -7.90
CA ALA A 641 -7.09 2.70 -6.71
C ALA A 641 -8.63 2.60 -6.60
N GLU A 642 -9.38 2.67 -7.71
CA GLU A 642 -10.83 2.41 -7.70
C GLU A 642 -11.12 0.96 -7.28
N VAL A 643 -10.45 -0.02 -7.90
CA VAL A 643 -10.63 -1.45 -7.58
C VAL A 643 -10.27 -1.72 -6.11
N LYS A 644 -9.11 -1.23 -5.65
CA LYS A 644 -8.63 -1.40 -4.26
C LYS A 644 -9.60 -0.76 -3.26
N SER A 645 -10.00 0.49 -3.49
CA SER A 645 -10.97 1.17 -2.62
C SER A 645 -12.33 0.51 -2.63
N ALA A 646 -12.81 -0.01 -3.77
CA ALA A 646 -14.10 -0.67 -3.86
C ALA A 646 -14.13 -1.94 -2.98
N MET A 647 -13.08 -2.76 -3.02
CA MET A 647 -12.94 -3.95 -2.17
C MET A 647 -12.84 -3.60 -0.68
N MET A 648 -11.91 -2.70 -0.31
CA MET A 648 -11.66 -2.35 1.10
C MET A 648 -12.90 -1.73 1.75
N THR A 649 -13.58 -0.82 1.05
CA THR A 649 -14.71 -0.08 1.64
C THR A 649 -15.99 -0.91 1.85
N THR A 650 -16.09 -2.08 1.21
CA THR A 650 -17.25 -2.98 1.38
C THR A 650 -16.95 -4.26 2.15
N ALA A 651 -15.74 -4.45 2.65
CA ALA A 651 -15.34 -5.60 3.47
C ALA A 651 -16.15 -5.72 4.79
N TYR A 652 -15.98 -6.84 5.50
CA TYR A 652 -16.61 -7.11 6.81
C TYR A 652 -15.65 -7.79 7.80
N ASP A 653 -15.87 -7.59 9.10
CA ASP A 653 -15.00 -8.15 10.15
C ASP A 653 -14.94 -9.69 10.12
N THR A 654 -13.71 -10.22 10.18
CA THR A 654 -13.41 -11.64 10.44
C THR A 654 -13.72 -12.01 11.90
N VAL A 655 -13.63 -13.30 12.26
CA VAL A 655 -13.84 -13.79 13.63
C VAL A 655 -12.59 -14.43 14.23
N ASP A 656 -12.48 -14.37 15.56
CA ASP A 656 -11.43 -15.03 16.34
C ASP A 656 -11.75 -16.49 16.67
N GLY A 657 -10.89 -17.14 17.48
CA GLY A 657 -11.07 -18.53 17.90
C GLY A 657 -12.25 -18.81 18.85
N ASP A 658 -12.83 -17.78 19.46
CA ASP A 658 -14.06 -17.86 20.26
C ASP A 658 -15.31 -17.47 19.45
N GLY A 659 -15.14 -17.07 18.18
CA GLY A 659 -16.20 -16.64 17.27
C GLY A 659 -16.64 -15.18 17.45
N ALA A 660 -15.84 -14.34 18.12
CA ALA A 660 -16.07 -12.90 18.24
C ALA A 660 -15.43 -12.12 17.08
N SER A 661 -16.03 -11.01 16.67
CA SER A 661 -15.50 -10.17 15.58
C SER A 661 -14.12 -9.60 15.92
N VAL A 662 -13.17 -9.79 15.02
CA VAL A 662 -11.84 -9.16 15.05
C VAL A 662 -12.00 -7.68 14.71
N THR A 663 -11.43 -6.81 15.54
CA THR A 663 -11.38 -5.35 15.29
C THR A 663 -9.94 -4.81 15.24
N ASP A 664 -8.96 -5.70 15.10
CA ASP A 664 -7.56 -5.36 14.85
C ASP A 664 -7.28 -5.31 13.34
N PRO A 665 -7.04 -4.13 12.76
CA PRO A 665 -6.81 -4.01 11.33
C PRO A 665 -5.38 -4.44 10.92
N PHE A 666 -4.43 -4.58 11.85
CA PHE A 666 -3.14 -5.21 11.54
C PHE A 666 -3.24 -6.74 11.36
N THR A 667 -4.39 -7.31 11.72
CA THR A 667 -4.76 -8.70 11.44
C THR A 667 -5.52 -8.87 10.13
N GLN A 668 -6.56 -8.06 9.87
CA GLN A 668 -7.49 -8.28 8.76
C GLN A 668 -7.52 -7.17 7.68
N GLY A 669 -6.76 -6.09 7.87
CA GLY A 669 -6.92 -4.87 7.07
C GLY A 669 -8.31 -4.27 7.27
N ALA A 670 -9.02 -4.04 6.16
CA ALA A 670 -10.42 -3.63 6.17
C ALA A 670 -11.43 -4.76 6.48
N GLY A 671 -10.97 -6.01 6.63
CA GLY A 671 -11.81 -7.18 6.85
C GLY A 671 -11.79 -8.17 5.67
N GLU A 672 -12.63 -9.19 5.73
CA GLU A 672 -12.86 -10.12 4.62
C GLU A 672 -13.55 -9.41 3.45
N VAL A 673 -13.09 -9.68 2.22
CA VAL A 673 -13.64 -9.09 1.00
C VAL A 673 -15.10 -9.51 0.74
N ASP A 674 -15.93 -8.55 0.32
CA ASP A 674 -17.35 -8.79 -0.04
C ASP A 674 -17.64 -8.47 -1.52
N PRO A 675 -17.58 -9.49 -2.41
CA PRO A 675 -17.91 -9.34 -3.82
C PRO A 675 -19.38 -9.00 -4.11
N THR A 676 -20.29 -9.20 -3.14
CA THR A 676 -21.71 -8.89 -3.32
C THR A 676 -21.99 -7.38 -3.23
N ARG A 677 -21.06 -6.62 -2.65
CA ARG A 677 -21.20 -5.17 -2.41
C ARG A 677 -20.21 -4.31 -3.21
N PHE A 678 -19.02 -4.79 -3.54
CA PHE A 678 -17.95 -3.95 -4.11
C PHE A 678 -18.29 -3.25 -5.45
N PHE A 679 -19.28 -3.73 -6.21
CA PHE A 679 -19.76 -3.06 -7.42
C PHE A 679 -20.57 -1.77 -7.16
N GLU A 680 -21.12 -1.58 -5.96
CA GLU A 680 -21.81 -0.35 -5.54
C GLU A 680 -21.31 0.13 -4.16
N PRO A 681 -20.03 0.53 -4.06
CA PRO A 681 -19.37 0.83 -2.79
C PRO A 681 -19.78 2.19 -2.21
N GLY A 682 -20.52 3.01 -2.96
CA GLY A 682 -21.05 4.30 -2.52
C GLY A 682 -20.03 5.45 -2.62
N LEU A 683 -18.83 5.27 -2.06
CA LEU A 683 -17.72 6.22 -2.10
C LEU A 683 -16.40 5.49 -2.40
N LEU A 684 -15.47 6.17 -3.07
CA LEU A 684 -14.15 5.67 -3.45
C LEU A 684 -13.06 6.66 -3.01
N TYR A 685 -12.00 6.14 -2.41
CA TYR A 685 -10.76 6.84 -2.09
C TYR A 685 -9.80 6.67 -3.27
N LEU A 686 -9.83 7.63 -4.20
CA LEU A 686 -9.00 7.59 -5.40
C LEU A 686 -7.66 8.30 -5.15
N ASN A 687 -6.58 7.71 -5.65
CA ASN A 687 -5.23 8.26 -5.64
C ASN A 687 -4.50 7.86 -6.94
N ASP A 688 -3.51 8.63 -7.35
CA ASP A 688 -2.69 8.36 -8.55
C ASP A 688 -1.19 8.68 -8.35
N VAL A 689 -0.42 8.65 -9.45
CA VAL A 689 1.06 8.77 -9.42
C VAL A 689 1.55 10.04 -8.71
N PRO A 690 1.02 11.25 -8.97
CA PRO A 690 1.21 12.43 -8.12
C PRO A 690 1.09 12.17 -6.61
N ASP A 691 0.02 11.54 -6.14
CA ASP A 691 -0.16 11.26 -4.71
C ASP A 691 0.92 10.29 -4.18
N TRP A 692 1.29 9.27 -4.98
CA TRP A 692 2.33 8.32 -4.62
C TRP A 692 3.72 8.95 -4.57
N LEU A 693 4.06 9.85 -5.51
CA LEU A 693 5.34 10.58 -5.50
C LEU A 693 5.41 11.54 -4.29
N SER A 694 4.32 12.23 -3.98
CA SER A 694 4.23 13.06 -2.77
C SER A 694 4.37 12.25 -1.48
N TYR A 695 3.88 10.99 -1.44
CA TYR A 695 4.12 10.06 -0.33
C TYR A 695 5.58 9.60 -0.25
N ILE A 696 6.23 9.32 -1.37
CA ILE A 696 7.64 8.88 -1.41
C ILE A 696 8.58 9.98 -0.90
N GLU A 697 8.41 11.20 -1.38
CA GLU A 697 9.11 12.39 -0.87
C GLU A 697 8.79 12.62 0.62
N GLY A 698 7.52 12.43 1.01
CA GLY A 698 7.04 12.48 2.39
C GLY A 698 7.67 11.45 3.35
N ALA A 699 7.94 10.25 2.84
CA ALA A 699 8.65 9.18 3.55
C ALA A 699 10.18 9.37 3.57
N GLY A 700 10.70 10.47 3.00
CA GLY A 700 12.11 10.85 3.07
C GLY A 700 12.99 10.38 1.91
N TYR A 701 12.39 9.98 0.77
CA TYR A 701 13.13 9.56 -0.42
C TYR A 701 13.00 10.60 -1.54
N ASP A 702 14.11 11.21 -1.96
CA ASP A 702 14.16 12.22 -3.03
C ASP A 702 13.65 11.66 -4.38
N VAL A 703 12.55 12.21 -4.89
CA VAL A 703 11.95 11.80 -6.18
C VAL A 703 12.58 12.47 -7.41
N LEU A 704 13.59 13.33 -7.21
CA LEU A 704 14.36 14.06 -8.22
C LEU A 704 13.54 15.02 -9.12
N ASP A 705 12.29 15.32 -8.76
CA ASP A 705 11.46 16.37 -9.37
C ASP A 705 11.08 17.43 -8.31
N PRO A 706 11.72 18.62 -8.31
CA PRO A 706 11.46 19.69 -7.33
C PRO A 706 10.13 20.43 -7.55
N SER A 707 9.19 19.83 -8.28
CA SER A 707 7.78 20.24 -8.35
C SER A 707 6.80 19.32 -7.62
N VAL A 708 7.28 18.19 -7.09
CA VAL A 708 6.54 17.36 -6.12
C VAL A 708 6.62 18.04 -4.75
N GLU A 709 5.50 18.10 -4.02
CA GLU A 709 5.44 18.62 -2.65
C GLU A 709 5.23 17.42 -1.71
N ALA A 710 6.13 17.26 -0.74
CA ALA A 710 6.03 16.21 0.27
C ALA A 710 4.71 16.29 1.04
N ILE A 711 4.01 15.16 1.20
CA ILE A 711 2.89 15.05 2.14
C ILE A 711 3.31 14.25 3.36
N ASP A 712 2.66 14.50 4.48
CA ASP A 712 2.70 13.56 5.61
C ASP A 712 2.18 12.18 5.14
N PRO A 713 2.90 11.06 5.34
CA PRO A 713 2.48 9.73 4.92
C PRO A 713 1.06 9.34 5.34
N SER A 714 0.60 9.77 6.53
CA SER A 714 -0.76 9.52 7.05
C SER A 714 -1.87 10.16 6.19
N ASN A 715 -1.51 11.18 5.39
CA ASN A 715 -2.42 11.94 4.53
C ASN A 715 -2.60 11.34 3.13
N LEU A 716 -1.88 10.27 2.76
CA LEU A 716 -2.12 9.58 1.49
C LEU A 716 -3.58 9.09 1.41
N ASN A 717 -4.25 9.32 0.28
CA ASN A 717 -5.70 9.17 0.16
C ASN A 717 -6.15 7.70 -0.03
N LEU A 718 -5.90 6.87 0.99
CA LEU A 718 -6.33 5.48 1.08
C LEU A 718 -7.67 5.32 1.80
N ALA A 719 -8.31 4.17 1.59
CA ALA A 719 -9.52 3.71 2.29
C ALA A 719 -9.27 3.26 3.74
N SER A 720 -8.15 3.67 4.32
CA SER A 720 -7.69 3.37 5.68
C SER A 720 -6.96 4.58 6.25
N ILE A 721 -6.84 4.64 7.58
CA ILE A 721 -6.06 5.67 8.29
C ILE A 721 -5.15 4.97 9.28
N ALA A 722 -3.85 5.18 9.17
CA ALA A 722 -2.92 4.94 10.27
C ALA A 722 -2.23 6.25 10.66
N ILE A 723 -1.86 6.34 11.94
CA ILE A 723 -0.98 7.37 12.50
C ILE A 723 -0.03 6.65 13.47
N GLY A 724 1.24 6.53 13.11
CA GLY A 724 2.25 5.78 13.83
C GLY A 724 2.89 6.55 15.00
N SER A 725 2.78 7.87 15.04
CA SER A 725 3.44 8.73 16.05
C SER A 725 2.59 9.91 16.56
N LEU A 726 1.37 9.67 17.04
CA LEU A 726 0.50 10.75 17.55
C LEU A 726 1.01 11.33 18.89
N THR A 727 1.61 12.52 18.87
CA THR A 727 1.99 13.24 20.11
C THR A 727 0.98 14.29 20.59
N GLY A 728 -0.02 14.66 19.79
CA GLY A 728 -0.84 15.83 20.11
C GLY A 728 -2.26 15.77 19.54
N THR A 729 -2.62 16.84 18.84
CA THR A 729 -3.77 16.86 17.93
C THR A 729 -3.23 16.85 16.52
N GLU A 730 -3.64 15.86 15.74
CA GLU A 730 -3.27 15.69 14.34
C GLU A 730 -4.54 15.73 13.49
N THR A 731 -4.42 16.00 12.20
CA THR A 731 -5.58 16.02 11.30
C THR A 731 -5.19 15.53 9.92
N VAL A 732 -5.75 14.39 9.52
CA VAL A 732 -5.58 13.81 8.19
C VAL A 732 -6.69 14.28 7.27
N THR A 733 -6.35 14.57 6.02
CA THR A 733 -7.31 14.86 4.96
C THR A 733 -7.61 13.58 4.18
N ARG A 734 -8.86 13.43 3.73
CA ARG A 734 -9.27 12.42 2.74
C ARG A 734 -10.21 13.06 1.71
N THR A 735 -10.18 12.53 0.48
CA THR A 735 -11.06 12.94 -0.62
C THR A 735 -11.78 11.74 -1.18
N VAL A 736 -13.11 11.74 -1.10
CA VAL A 736 -13.96 10.66 -1.58
C VAL A 736 -14.73 11.06 -2.83
N THR A 737 -14.81 10.14 -3.79
CA THR A 737 -15.58 10.28 -5.03
C THR A 737 -16.77 9.33 -4.99
N ALA A 738 -17.99 9.83 -5.21
CA ALA A 738 -19.19 9.03 -5.07
C ALA A 738 -19.51 8.16 -6.30
N THR A 739 -19.94 6.92 -6.09
CA THR A 739 -20.50 6.06 -7.15
C THR A 739 -22.00 6.29 -7.35
N GLN A 740 -22.68 6.93 -6.39
CA GLN A 740 -24.12 7.22 -6.43
C GLN A 740 -24.45 8.61 -5.86
N ALA A 741 -25.60 9.15 -6.25
CA ALA A 741 -26.14 10.35 -5.62
C ALA A 741 -26.68 10.01 -4.21
N GLY A 742 -26.29 10.77 -3.20
CA GLY A 742 -26.64 10.45 -1.81
C GLY A 742 -26.17 11.50 -0.80
N THR A 743 -26.61 11.33 0.45
CA THR A 743 -26.12 12.09 1.61
C THR A 743 -25.51 11.10 2.58
N PHE A 744 -24.19 11.13 2.69
CA PHE A 744 -23.41 10.23 3.53
C PHE A 744 -23.12 10.91 4.88
N THR A 745 -23.33 10.20 5.98
CA THR A 745 -23.05 10.69 7.35
C THR A 745 -21.88 9.92 7.95
N ALA A 746 -20.93 10.61 8.56
CA ALA A 746 -19.76 9.98 9.19
C ALA A 746 -20.07 9.53 10.63
N GLU A 747 -19.70 8.29 10.93
CA GLU A 747 -19.62 7.75 12.29
C GLU A 747 -18.19 7.24 12.51
N ILE A 748 -17.50 7.77 13.52
CA ILE A 748 -16.11 7.38 13.86
C ILE A 748 -16.00 7.02 15.34
N SER A 749 -15.19 6.00 15.64
CA SER A 749 -14.90 5.59 17.02
C SER A 749 -13.52 4.94 17.10
N VAL A 750 -12.65 5.45 17.97
CA VAL A 750 -11.33 4.88 18.29
C VAL A 750 -11.14 4.95 19.82
N PRO A 751 -10.92 3.82 20.54
CA PRO A 751 -10.81 3.82 22.00
C PRO A 751 -9.65 4.70 22.51
N GLY A 752 -9.96 5.58 23.46
CA GLY A 752 -8.98 6.47 24.10
C GLY A 752 -8.47 7.63 23.23
N ILE A 753 -9.07 7.86 22.06
CA ILE A 753 -8.82 9.00 21.17
C ILE A 753 -10.13 9.78 20.98
N ASP A 754 -10.08 11.11 21.10
CA ASP A 754 -11.16 11.98 20.61
C ASP A 754 -10.98 12.15 19.10
N ALA A 755 -11.97 11.72 18.33
CA ALA A 755 -11.91 11.62 16.88
C ALA A 755 -13.11 12.36 16.25
N THR A 756 -12.84 13.39 15.44
CA THR A 756 -13.87 14.28 14.88
C THR A 756 -13.73 14.40 13.36
N VAL A 757 -14.83 14.19 12.63
CA VAL A 757 -14.90 14.34 11.16
C VAL A 757 -15.52 15.69 10.77
N SER A 758 -14.87 16.41 9.87
CA SER A 758 -15.26 17.75 9.41
C SER A 758 -15.23 17.85 7.88
N PRO A 759 -16.36 18.05 7.18
CA PRO A 759 -17.74 18.01 7.68
C PRO A 759 -18.19 16.56 7.96
N SER A 760 -18.96 16.33 9.03
CA SER A 760 -19.54 15.01 9.35
C SER A 760 -20.68 14.56 8.42
N THR A 761 -20.90 15.25 7.30
CA THR A 761 -21.92 14.92 6.31
C THR A 761 -21.50 15.44 4.94
N LEU A 762 -21.44 14.54 3.96
CA LEU A 762 -21.17 14.84 2.55
C LEU A 762 -22.45 14.64 1.73
N THR A 763 -22.60 15.34 0.60
CA THR A 763 -23.82 15.23 -0.22
C THR A 763 -23.53 15.44 -1.70
N PHE A 764 -23.79 14.39 -2.48
CA PHE A 764 -23.43 14.29 -3.90
C PHE A 764 -24.71 14.26 -4.75
N GLY A 765 -24.73 15.07 -5.82
CA GLY A 765 -25.84 15.17 -6.76
C GLY A 765 -25.85 14.07 -7.82
N ALA A 766 -24.68 13.46 -8.09
CA ALA A 766 -24.47 12.40 -9.07
C ALA A 766 -23.21 11.58 -8.74
N ALA A 767 -23.05 10.44 -9.43
CA ALA A 767 -21.80 9.70 -9.48
C ALA A 767 -20.68 10.53 -10.13
N GLY A 768 -19.44 10.35 -9.69
CA GLY A 768 -18.26 11.08 -10.18
C GLY A 768 -18.11 12.50 -9.60
N GLU A 769 -18.94 12.88 -8.62
CA GLU A 769 -18.69 14.06 -7.80
C GLU A 769 -17.75 13.70 -6.63
N SER A 770 -16.74 14.53 -6.37
CA SER A 770 -15.74 14.34 -5.31
C SER A 770 -15.83 15.43 -4.23
N GLN A 771 -15.65 15.07 -2.96
CA GLN A 771 -15.62 15.99 -1.83
C GLN A 771 -14.57 15.56 -0.81
N SER A 772 -13.88 16.54 -0.22
CA SER A 772 -12.85 16.32 0.79
C SER A 772 -13.38 16.56 2.21
N TYR A 773 -12.79 15.87 3.18
CA TYR A 773 -13.05 16.06 4.60
C TYR A 773 -11.77 15.85 5.41
N GLU A 774 -11.78 16.39 6.62
CA GLU A 774 -10.73 16.31 7.63
C GLU A 774 -11.17 15.31 8.72
N VAL A 775 -10.23 14.52 9.24
CA VAL A 775 -10.40 13.73 10.47
C VAL A 775 -9.36 14.18 11.48
N THR A 776 -9.80 14.84 12.53
CA THR A 776 -8.95 15.29 13.64
C THR A 776 -8.90 14.23 14.73
N PHE A 777 -7.69 13.83 15.12
CA PHE A 777 -7.44 12.89 16.22
C PHE A 777 -6.71 13.60 17.36
N THR A 778 -7.16 13.39 18.60
CA THR A 778 -6.48 13.87 19.81
C THR A 778 -6.49 12.77 20.87
N ARG A 779 -5.31 12.38 21.37
CA ARG A 779 -5.20 11.39 22.46
C ARG A 779 -5.96 11.87 23.71
N THR A 780 -6.71 10.97 24.36
CA THR A 780 -7.34 11.24 25.67
C THR A 780 -6.75 10.34 26.76
N ASP A 781 -7.13 9.06 26.82
CA ASP A 781 -6.60 8.08 27.76
C ASP A 781 -6.05 6.79 27.13
N ALA A 782 -5.94 6.74 25.79
CA ALA A 782 -5.25 5.66 25.08
C ALA A 782 -3.83 5.42 25.64
N PRO A 783 -3.36 4.15 25.76
CA PRO A 783 -2.00 3.85 26.19
C PRO A 783 -0.96 4.53 25.29
N LEU A 784 0.19 4.85 25.87
CA LEU A 784 1.35 5.33 25.12
C LEU A 784 2.13 4.14 24.55
N ASP A 785 2.79 4.39 23.43
CA ASP A 785 3.69 3.52 22.67
C ASP A 785 3.03 2.26 22.09
N GLN A 786 1.70 2.13 22.19
CA GLN A 786 0.85 1.04 21.72
C GLN A 786 -0.21 1.56 20.74
N PHE A 787 -0.60 0.73 19.78
CA PHE A 787 -1.73 1.04 18.90
C PHE A 787 -3.09 0.86 19.60
N THR A 788 -4.03 1.74 19.25
CA THR A 788 -5.47 1.59 19.49
C THR A 788 -6.20 1.64 18.16
N SER A 789 -7.11 0.68 17.93
CA SER A 789 -7.80 0.52 16.65
C SER A 789 -9.28 0.91 16.71
N GLY A 790 -9.83 1.30 15.57
CA GLY A 790 -11.23 1.67 15.42
C GLY A 790 -11.61 1.75 13.95
N ALA A 791 -12.71 2.47 13.67
CA ALA A 791 -13.23 2.60 12.32
C ALA A 791 -13.89 3.95 12.08
N LEU A 792 -13.84 4.39 10.83
CA LEU A 792 -14.69 5.41 10.23
C LEU A 792 -15.67 4.71 9.27
N ASN A 793 -16.96 4.95 9.45
CA ASN A 793 -18.00 4.48 8.55
C ASN A 793 -18.77 5.67 7.97
N TRP A 794 -18.93 5.72 6.64
CA TRP A 794 -19.89 6.64 6.00
C TRP A 794 -21.18 5.90 5.66
N THR A 795 -22.31 6.37 6.20
CA THR A 795 -23.62 5.71 6.06
C THR A 795 -24.57 6.52 5.17
N SER A 796 -25.24 5.86 4.21
CA SER A 796 -26.25 6.44 3.33
C SER A 796 -27.36 5.43 3.01
N GLY A 797 -28.34 5.30 3.91
CA GLY A 797 -29.34 4.23 3.84
C GLY A 797 -28.70 2.91 4.25
N ASP A 798 -28.85 1.87 3.42
CA ASP A 798 -28.23 0.56 3.65
C ASP A 798 -26.77 0.51 3.15
N THR A 799 -26.30 1.52 2.40
CA THR A 799 -24.89 1.65 2.01
C THR A 799 -24.03 2.08 3.20
N VAL A 800 -23.05 1.25 3.55
CA VAL A 800 -21.97 1.55 4.49
C VAL A 800 -20.64 1.48 3.75
N VAL A 801 -19.86 2.56 3.83
CA VAL A 801 -18.48 2.66 3.35
C VAL A 801 -17.57 2.57 4.55
N HIS A 802 -16.85 1.45 4.69
CA HIS A 802 -15.96 1.19 5.81
C HIS A 802 -14.56 1.76 5.58
N SER A 803 -13.86 2.12 6.65
CA SER A 803 -12.44 2.47 6.64
C SER A 803 -11.82 2.17 8.02
N PRO A 804 -10.88 1.21 8.13
CA PRO A 804 -10.21 0.92 9.40
C PRO A 804 -9.29 2.07 9.81
N VAL A 805 -9.14 2.25 11.13
CA VAL A 805 -8.32 3.30 11.74
C VAL A 805 -7.39 2.68 12.78
N ALA A 806 -6.10 3.00 12.73
CA ALA A 806 -5.10 2.53 13.70
C ALA A 806 -4.20 3.68 14.17
N ILE A 807 -4.26 4.04 15.46
CA ILE A 807 -3.55 5.19 16.02
C ILE A 807 -2.57 4.70 17.08
N ARG A 808 -1.29 5.05 16.99
CA ARG A 808 -0.30 4.86 18.05
C ARG A 808 0.08 6.21 18.65
N PRO A 809 -0.43 6.55 19.85
CA PRO A 809 0.10 7.67 20.58
C PRO A 809 1.45 7.31 21.20
N VAL A 810 2.50 8.06 20.91
CA VAL A 810 3.87 7.77 21.38
C VAL A 810 4.25 8.66 22.55
N THR A 811 5.09 8.19 23.48
CA THR A 811 5.48 8.98 24.66
C THR A 811 6.20 10.28 24.28
N ILE A 812 6.96 10.29 23.18
CA ILE A 812 7.74 11.45 22.73
C ILE A 812 8.12 11.34 21.25
N VAL A 813 8.08 12.46 20.52
CA VAL A 813 8.79 12.66 19.25
C VAL A 813 9.97 13.61 19.50
N ALA A 814 11.13 13.26 18.94
CA ALA A 814 12.39 13.97 19.12
C ALA A 814 13.18 13.99 17.80
N PRO A 815 14.06 15.00 17.57
CA PRO A 815 14.90 15.03 16.38
C PRO A 815 15.93 13.90 16.43
N ALA A 816 16.18 13.24 15.29
CA ALA A 816 17.18 12.18 15.18
C ALA A 816 18.61 12.67 15.50
N GLY A 817 18.93 13.92 15.14
CA GLY A 817 20.23 14.55 15.39
C GLY A 817 20.13 16.03 15.78
N VAL A 818 21.12 16.51 16.53
CA VAL A 818 21.38 17.93 16.80
C VAL A 818 22.89 18.22 16.80
N ASP A 819 23.29 19.41 16.37
CA ASP A 819 24.71 19.78 16.24
C ASP A 819 25.11 20.92 17.17
N GLY A 820 26.34 20.86 17.66
CA GLY A 820 26.95 21.82 18.58
C GLY A 820 28.40 22.14 18.23
N THR A 821 28.94 23.23 18.78
CA THR A 821 30.32 23.66 18.48
C THR A 821 31.12 24.10 19.70
N GLY A 822 32.44 23.96 19.59
CA GLY A 822 33.44 24.50 20.53
C GLY A 822 33.76 23.59 21.73
N THR A 823 34.95 23.77 22.31
CA THR A 823 35.45 22.95 23.43
C THR A 823 34.68 23.13 24.75
N THR A 824 33.80 24.12 24.82
CA THR A 824 32.79 24.32 25.87
C THR A 824 31.61 25.03 25.22
N GLY A 825 30.44 24.42 25.29
CA GLY A 825 29.27 24.84 24.53
C GLY A 825 28.00 24.16 25.02
N ALA A 826 26.87 24.51 24.41
CA ALA A 826 25.59 23.92 24.70
C ALA A 826 24.56 24.18 23.60
N VAL A 827 23.81 23.14 23.22
CA VAL A 827 22.68 23.20 22.28
C VAL A 827 21.36 23.05 23.03
N ASP A 828 20.31 23.70 22.54
CA ASP A 828 18.94 23.54 23.05
C ASP A 828 18.18 22.56 22.15
N VAL A 829 17.67 21.48 22.72
CA VAL A 829 16.97 20.40 22.01
C VAL A 829 15.49 20.46 22.34
N THR A 830 14.65 20.57 21.33
CA THR A 830 13.18 20.64 21.48
C THR A 830 12.56 19.31 21.06
N VAL A 831 11.61 18.83 21.86
CA VAL A 831 10.92 17.54 21.71
C VAL A 831 9.44 17.72 22.00
N THR A 832 8.57 16.88 21.44
CA THR A 832 7.12 16.94 21.64
C THR A 832 6.66 15.70 22.43
N PRO A 833 6.29 15.84 23.72
CA PRO A 833 5.74 14.75 24.52
C PRO A 833 4.32 14.37 24.04
N GLY A 834 4.01 13.08 23.97
CA GLY A 834 2.65 12.60 23.68
C GLY A 834 1.77 12.33 24.89
N GLY A 835 2.25 12.67 26.10
CA GLY A 835 1.49 12.53 27.33
C GLY A 835 2.01 13.45 28.45
N ASP A 836 1.15 13.69 29.44
CA ASP A 836 1.49 14.41 30.66
C ASP A 836 2.31 13.52 31.60
N GLY A 837 3.53 13.92 31.98
CA GLY A 837 4.38 13.09 32.86
C GLY A 837 5.79 13.62 33.12
N GLU A 838 6.58 12.85 33.88
CA GLU A 838 8.02 13.05 34.00
C GLU A 838 8.73 12.13 32.99
N ILE A 839 9.50 12.69 32.06
CA ILE A 839 10.33 11.94 31.10
C ILE A 839 11.81 12.11 31.50
N PRO A 840 12.45 11.09 32.12
CA PRO A 840 13.86 11.16 32.49
C PRO A 840 14.77 11.23 31.26
N LEU A 841 15.82 12.04 31.31
CA LEU A 841 16.83 12.08 30.25
C LEU A 841 18.08 11.31 30.68
N THR A 842 18.59 10.47 29.78
CA THR A 842 19.86 9.75 29.96
C THR A 842 20.79 10.02 28.79
N THR A 843 22.10 9.79 28.95
CA THR A 843 23.09 9.98 27.88
C THR A 843 24.29 9.07 28.05
N THR A 844 24.91 8.71 26.92
CA THR A 844 26.19 7.98 26.84
C THR A 844 27.40 8.84 27.21
N GLY A 845 27.24 10.16 27.25
CA GLY A 845 28.34 11.12 27.12
C GLY A 845 28.78 11.29 25.66
N LEU A 846 29.79 12.13 25.44
CA LEU A 846 30.35 12.45 24.12
C LEU A 846 31.61 11.59 23.83
N THR A 847 31.49 10.64 22.90
CA THR A 847 32.64 9.89 22.35
C THR A 847 33.38 10.77 21.35
N ALA A 848 34.72 10.87 21.46
CA ALA A 848 35.54 11.51 20.43
C ALA A 848 35.57 10.66 19.16
N GLY A 849 35.39 11.28 18.00
CA GLY A 849 35.55 10.64 16.69
C GLY A 849 37.02 10.29 16.43
N VAL A 850 37.23 9.22 15.66
CA VAL A 850 38.55 8.81 15.18
C VAL A 850 38.64 9.16 13.71
N LEU A 851 39.40 10.21 13.39
CA LEU A 851 39.83 10.51 12.03
C LEU A 851 40.72 9.38 11.54
N GLN A 852 40.37 8.78 10.40
CA GLN A 852 41.14 7.69 9.81
C GLN A 852 42.35 8.21 9.04
N ALA A 853 43.44 7.44 9.02
CA ALA A 853 44.62 7.78 8.24
C ALA A 853 44.55 7.14 6.84
N ASP A 854 45.11 7.82 5.83
CA ASP A 854 45.18 7.32 4.45
C ASP A 854 45.77 5.89 4.40
N PRO A 855 45.01 4.89 3.89
CA PRO A 855 45.45 3.49 3.82
C PRO A 855 46.61 3.29 2.83
N THR A 856 46.83 4.23 1.91
CA THR A 856 47.98 4.25 0.99
C THR A 856 49.22 4.91 1.61
N GLY A 857 49.04 5.75 2.65
CA GLY A 857 50.09 6.51 3.32
C GLY A 857 50.81 7.54 2.43
N THR A 858 50.10 8.09 1.45
CA THR A 858 50.57 9.14 0.54
C THR A 858 50.13 10.54 0.98
N GLU A 859 48.93 10.66 1.53
CA GLU A 859 48.43 11.81 2.27
C GLU A 859 48.83 11.70 3.76
N THR A 860 48.95 12.85 4.42
CA THR A 860 49.40 12.94 5.83
C THR A 860 48.64 13.98 6.66
N GLU A 861 47.87 14.86 6.04
CA GLU A 861 47.03 15.84 6.76
C GLU A 861 45.54 15.44 6.77
N HIS A 862 45.12 14.54 5.86
CA HIS A 862 43.73 14.07 5.69
C HIS A 862 43.59 12.53 5.59
N SER A 863 42.36 12.01 5.60
CA SER A 863 42.06 10.59 5.36
C SER A 863 42.30 10.11 3.93
N GLY A 864 42.26 11.00 2.93
CA GLY A 864 42.62 10.66 1.54
C GLY A 864 42.62 11.87 0.60
N SER A 865 43.16 11.71 -0.60
CA SER A 865 43.07 12.72 -1.67
C SER A 865 43.23 12.11 -3.07
N GLY A 866 42.41 12.52 -4.04
CA GLY A 866 42.29 11.84 -5.33
C GLY A 866 41.38 12.52 -6.38
N THR A 867 41.07 11.78 -7.45
CA THR A 867 40.30 12.20 -8.63
C THR A 867 39.09 11.30 -8.88
N ASN A 868 38.18 11.70 -9.80
CA ASN A 868 37.04 10.88 -10.23
C ASN A 868 37.39 9.39 -10.45
N GLY A 869 36.80 8.50 -9.66
CA GLY A 869 36.98 7.04 -9.74
C GLY A 869 38.16 6.48 -8.93
N ASP A 870 38.77 7.26 -8.05
CA ASP A 870 39.69 6.75 -7.02
C ASP A 870 38.90 6.29 -5.77
N GLU A 871 39.22 5.09 -5.24
CA GLU A 871 38.61 4.48 -4.05
C GLU A 871 39.64 4.26 -2.93
N PHE A 872 39.22 4.46 -1.67
CA PHE A 872 40.04 4.29 -0.47
C PHE A 872 39.34 3.36 0.54
N GLN A 873 40.05 2.37 1.07
CA GLN A 873 39.47 1.32 1.91
C GLN A 873 40.07 1.28 3.33
N TYR A 874 39.20 1.26 4.34
CA TYR A 874 39.53 1.34 5.76
C TYR A 874 38.94 0.16 6.53
N SER A 875 39.69 -0.44 7.44
CA SER A 875 39.21 -1.51 8.32
C SER A 875 38.96 -0.97 9.73
N ILE A 876 37.68 -0.93 10.12
CA ILE A 876 37.19 -0.35 11.38
C ILE A 876 36.69 -1.48 12.28
N VAL A 877 36.82 -1.35 13.60
CA VAL A 877 36.29 -2.34 14.56
C VAL A 877 35.20 -1.69 15.39
N VAL A 878 33.99 -2.25 15.38
CA VAL A 878 32.86 -1.81 16.20
C VAL A 878 32.79 -2.68 17.47
N PRO A 879 33.07 -2.15 18.67
CA PRO A 879 33.12 -2.95 19.90
C PRO A 879 31.75 -3.45 20.39
N GLU A 880 31.78 -4.54 21.17
CA GLU A 880 30.62 -5.02 21.94
C GLU A 880 30.13 -3.93 22.92
N GLY A 881 28.81 -3.70 22.94
CA GLY A 881 28.20 -2.63 23.76
C GLY A 881 28.25 -1.23 23.13
N THR A 882 28.53 -1.12 21.84
CA THR A 882 28.28 0.10 21.07
C THR A 882 26.78 0.30 20.88
N ALA A 883 26.25 1.45 21.31
CA ALA A 883 24.84 1.81 21.16
C ALA A 883 24.55 2.55 19.83
N PHE A 884 25.57 3.17 19.25
CA PHE A 884 25.48 3.87 17.97
C PHE A 884 26.86 3.93 17.29
N ALA A 885 26.93 3.69 15.99
CA ALA A 885 28.12 3.96 15.19
C ALA A 885 27.80 4.96 14.08
N ARG A 886 28.75 5.86 13.80
CA ARG A 886 28.70 6.80 12.68
C ARG A 886 29.97 6.69 11.85
N PHE A 887 29.80 6.69 10.54
CA PHE A 887 30.86 6.85 9.56
C PHE A 887 30.55 8.15 8.82
N ASP A 888 31.44 9.13 8.95
CA ASP A 888 31.25 10.53 8.56
C ASP A 888 32.35 10.88 7.54
N LEU A 889 31.97 11.14 6.29
CA LEU A 889 32.87 11.46 5.18
C LEU A 889 32.68 12.94 4.81
N ASP A 890 33.74 13.73 4.90
CA ASP A 890 33.76 15.21 4.83
C ASP A 890 34.77 15.63 3.73
N SER A 891 34.34 16.40 2.73
CA SER A 891 35.20 16.85 1.62
C SER A 891 35.79 18.23 1.87
N ILE A 892 37.10 18.37 1.60
CA ILE A 892 37.81 19.65 1.67
C ILE A 892 37.46 20.59 0.49
N ASP A 893 36.63 20.13 -0.46
CA ASP A 893 35.99 20.93 -1.50
C ASP A 893 34.47 20.63 -1.53
N ASP A 894 33.66 21.57 -1.05
CA ASP A 894 32.17 21.53 -0.99
C ASP A 894 31.52 21.35 -2.39
N SER A 895 32.29 21.38 -3.48
CA SER A 895 31.82 21.16 -4.86
C SER A 895 32.27 19.80 -5.45
N ALA A 896 32.82 18.93 -4.61
CA ALA A 896 32.98 17.51 -4.90
C ALA A 896 31.65 16.73 -4.75
N ASP A 897 31.75 15.44 -5.02
CA ASP A 897 30.69 14.45 -5.14
C ASP A 897 31.36 13.12 -4.73
N LEU A 898 31.06 12.64 -3.52
CA LEU A 898 31.70 11.47 -2.89
C LEU A 898 30.66 10.37 -2.63
N ASP A 899 31.08 9.10 -2.65
CA ASP A 899 30.27 8.00 -2.12
C ASP A 899 30.94 7.40 -0.86
N LEU A 900 30.13 7.06 0.13
CA LEU A 900 30.51 6.31 1.33
C LEU A 900 29.81 4.94 1.34
N ILE A 901 30.58 3.85 1.42
CA ILE A 901 30.06 2.48 1.54
C ILE A 901 30.62 1.85 2.81
N VAL A 902 29.78 1.14 3.56
CA VAL A 902 30.13 0.47 4.82
C VAL A 902 29.66 -0.98 4.76
N TYR A 903 30.53 -1.94 5.05
CA TYR A 903 30.21 -3.36 5.15
C TYR A 903 30.58 -3.92 6.52
N LEU A 904 29.70 -4.73 7.11
CA LEU A 904 30.04 -5.65 8.21
C LEU A 904 30.70 -6.90 7.60
N LEU A 905 31.83 -7.34 8.17
CA LEU A 905 32.56 -8.52 7.73
C LEU A 905 32.34 -9.72 8.65
N ASP A 906 32.36 -10.93 8.07
CA ASP A 906 32.46 -12.17 8.83
C ASP A 906 33.91 -12.47 9.28
N ALA A 907 34.09 -13.56 10.03
CA ALA A 907 35.40 -14.02 10.48
C ALA A 907 36.34 -14.53 9.36
N SER A 908 35.91 -14.51 8.09
CA SER A 908 36.75 -14.75 6.91
C SER A 908 37.19 -13.47 6.21
N GLY A 909 36.61 -12.31 6.56
CA GLY A 909 36.79 -11.03 5.88
C GLY A 909 35.83 -10.81 4.70
N THR A 910 34.74 -11.56 4.63
CA THR A 910 33.71 -11.45 3.59
C THR A 910 32.56 -10.55 4.08
N PRO A 911 32.10 -9.56 3.29
CA PRO A 911 30.90 -8.78 3.61
C PRO A 911 29.67 -9.65 3.83
N VAL A 912 28.94 -9.42 4.93
CA VAL A 912 27.69 -10.11 5.30
C VAL A 912 26.50 -9.18 5.56
N ALA A 913 26.76 -7.89 5.76
CA ALA A 913 25.75 -6.83 5.68
C ALA A 913 26.42 -5.55 5.14
N GLY A 914 25.64 -4.62 4.60
CA GLY A 914 26.17 -3.40 4.02
C GLY A 914 25.17 -2.24 3.97
N TRP A 915 25.73 -1.04 3.95
CA TRP A 915 25.04 0.26 3.97
C TRP A 915 25.83 1.22 3.06
N GLN A 916 25.16 2.21 2.49
CA GLN A 916 25.82 3.25 1.69
C GLN A 916 25.12 4.60 1.84
N SER A 917 25.87 5.66 1.58
CA SER A 917 25.40 7.03 1.42
C SER A 917 26.14 7.57 0.19
N ALA A 918 25.39 7.90 -0.86
CA ALA A 918 25.91 8.12 -2.21
C ALA A 918 24.96 9.09 -2.95
N THR A 919 24.95 10.34 -2.49
CA THR A 919 24.14 11.42 -3.02
C THR A 919 25.01 12.35 -3.87
N GLY A 920 24.43 13.38 -4.50
CA GLY A 920 25.20 14.41 -5.20
C GLY A 920 25.90 15.41 -4.26
N SER A 921 26.43 14.93 -3.13
CA SER A 921 26.98 15.72 -2.03
C SER A 921 28.50 15.56 -1.95
N ALA A 922 29.17 16.60 -1.46
CA ALA A 922 30.58 16.52 -1.11
C ALA A 922 30.79 15.72 0.20
N ASP A 923 29.77 15.67 1.06
CA ASP A 923 29.80 15.02 2.38
C ASP A 923 28.75 13.91 2.48
N GLU A 924 29.12 12.76 3.06
CA GLU A 924 28.29 11.56 3.13
C GLU A 924 28.32 10.88 4.51
N ARG A 925 27.23 10.23 4.92
CA ARG A 925 27.09 9.68 6.29
C ARG A 925 26.35 8.36 6.35
N VAL A 926 26.93 7.39 7.05
CA VAL A 926 26.23 6.16 7.46
C VAL A 926 26.12 6.12 8.99
N ASP A 927 24.89 6.11 9.49
CA ASP A 927 24.53 6.01 10.90
C ASP A 927 23.89 4.65 11.21
N LEU A 928 24.42 3.94 12.21
CA LEU A 928 23.93 2.62 12.65
C LEU A 928 23.55 2.67 14.14
N ALA A 929 22.26 2.50 14.45
CA ALA A 929 21.79 2.27 15.82
C ALA A 929 22.04 0.79 16.22
N GLU A 930 22.40 0.56 17.49
CA GLU A 930 22.72 -0.75 18.08
C GLU A 930 23.51 -1.71 17.15
N PRO A 931 24.64 -1.27 16.57
CA PRO A 931 25.33 -1.99 15.49
C PRO A 931 25.88 -3.34 15.97
N THR A 932 25.81 -4.35 15.08
CA THR A 932 26.39 -5.68 15.33
C THR A 932 27.89 -5.58 15.59
N PRO A 933 28.42 -6.03 16.74
CA PRO A 933 29.84 -5.96 17.03
C PRO A 933 30.68 -6.81 16.06
N GLY A 934 31.72 -6.23 15.48
CA GLY A 934 32.53 -6.91 14.46
C GLY A 934 33.59 -6.04 13.78
N ASP A 935 34.25 -6.64 12.80
CA ASP A 935 35.13 -5.95 11.86
C ASP A 935 34.29 -5.40 10.70
N TYR A 936 34.57 -4.16 10.29
CA TYR A 936 33.87 -3.43 9.23
C TYR A 936 34.86 -2.96 8.16
N LEU A 937 34.45 -3.04 6.89
CA LEU A 937 35.14 -2.43 5.76
C LEU A 937 34.38 -1.16 5.35
N VAL A 938 35.05 -0.01 5.41
CA VAL A 938 34.53 1.27 4.92
C VAL A 938 35.27 1.63 3.64
N ILE A 939 34.54 2.12 2.64
CA ILE A 939 35.06 2.56 1.35
C ILE A 939 34.62 4.01 1.14
N ALA A 940 35.57 4.89 0.86
CA ALA A 940 35.31 6.24 0.34
C ALA A 940 35.64 6.26 -1.15
N SER A 941 34.69 6.66 -1.98
CA SER A 941 34.79 6.81 -3.43
C SER A 941 34.74 8.30 -3.78
N ILE A 942 35.62 8.74 -4.68
CA ILE A 942 35.55 10.08 -5.26
C ILE A 942 34.78 9.97 -6.57
N TYR A 943 33.45 10.07 -6.54
CA TYR A 943 32.61 10.00 -7.74
C TYR A 943 32.93 11.16 -8.70
N SER A 944 32.97 12.39 -8.17
CA SER A 944 33.35 13.57 -8.94
C SER A 944 34.11 14.65 -8.15
N ALA A 945 35.28 15.06 -8.64
CA ALA A 945 36.05 16.17 -8.10
C ALA A 945 36.85 16.89 -9.21
N ASN A 946 36.60 18.19 -9.43
CA ASN A 946 37.29 18.98 -10.44
C ASN A 946 37.57 20.43 -9.96
N PRO A 947 38.71 20.68 -9.29
CA PRO A 947 39.93 19.86 -9.22
C PRO A 947 39.81 18.62 -8.32
N PRO A 948 40.79 17.69 -8.35
CA PRO A 948 40.95 16.66 -7.31
C PRO A 948 40.81 17.22 -5.89
N THR A 949 40.05 16.51 -5.05
CA THR A 949 39.76 16.89 -3.66
C THR A 949 40.58 16.06 -2.67
N ALA A 950 40.63 16.53 -1.42
CA ALA A 950 40.99 15.76 -0.25
C ALA A 950 39.74 15.55 0.61
N PHE A 951 39.74 14.52 1.47
CA PHE A 951 38.60 14.21 2.32
C PHE A 951 39.04 13.60 3.65
N ASP A 952 38.20 13.78 4.66
CA ASP A 952 38.36 13.26 6.01
C ASP A 952 37.23 12.27 6.34
N LEU A 953 37.61 11.07 6.78
CA LEU A 953 36.71 10.01 7.22
C LEU A 953 36.81 9.90 8.75
N THR A 954 35.80 10.39 9.45
CA THR A 954 35.70 10.30 10.92
C THR A 954 34.74 9.19 11.33
N THR A 955 35.21 8.26 12.17
CA THR A 955 34.40 7.14 12.65
C THR A 955 34.13 7.24 14.14
N PHE A 956 32.90 6.96 14.56
CA PHE A 956 32.46 7.00 15.96
C PHE A 956 31.90 5.63 16.38
N ALA A 957 32.21 5.20 17.61
CA ALA A 957 31.56 4.07 18.27
C ALA A 957 31.11 4.53 19.66
N VAL A 958 29.84 4.93 19.78
CA VAL A 958 29.25 5.51 20.98
C VAL A 958 28.91 4.41 21.96
N ALA A 959 29.52 4.46 23.15
CA ALA A 959 29.26 3.55 24.27
C ALA A 959 29.14 4.35 25.57
N ALA A 960 28.60 3.74 26.63
CA ALA A 960 28.27 4.40 27.89
C ALA A 960 29.51 4.75 28.77
N ALA A 961 30.42 5.57 28.24
CA ALA A 961 31.65 6.02 28.90
C ALA A 961 32.24 7.34 28.34
N GLY A 962 31.48 8.13 27.57
CA GLY A 962 31.96 9.33 26.88
C GLY A 962 32.32 10.51 27.81
N GLU A 963 32.88 11.57 27.22
CA GLU A 963 33.17 12.83 27.92
C GLU A 963 31.87 13.49 28.46
N PRO A 964 31.92 14.30 29.54
CA PRO A 964 30.72 14.73 30.24
C PRO A 964 29.75 15.59 29.40
N LEU A 965 28.59 15.01 29.08
CA LEU A 965 27.41 15.73 28.62
C LEU A 965 26.42 15.93 29.79
N THR A 966 25.97 17.16 29.99
CA THR A 966 25.02 17.55 31.05
C THR A 966 23.72 18.04 30.44
N LEU A 967 22.60 17.47 30.88
CA LEU A 967 21.26 17.78 30.38
C LEU A 967 20.49 18.56 31.45
N GLU A 968 19.97 19.75 31.11
CA GLU A 968 19.18 20.59 32.02
C GLU A 968 17.83 21.00 31.40
N PRO A 969 16.69 20.62 32.00
CA PRO A 969 16.55 19.72 33.16
C PRO A 969 16.83 18.26 32.80
N ALA A 970 17.37 17.48 33.74
CA ALA A 970 17.61 16.03 33.54
C ALA A 970 16.33 15.17 33.58
N VAL A 971 15.18 15.79 33.82
CA VAL A 971 13.84 15.21 33.70
C VAL A 971 12.95 16.27 33.08
N LEU A 972 12.33 15.97 31.95
CA LEU A 972 11.34 16.84 31.32
C LEU A 972 10.01 16.70 32.05
N ALA A 973 9.33 17.82 32.30
CA ALA A 973 7.92 17.83 32.62
C ALA A 973 7.14 17.84 31.29
N GLY A 974 6.82 16.66 30.79
CA GLY A 974 6.06 16.48 29.57
C GLY A 974 4.60 16.93 29.75
N VAL A 975 4.08 17.58 28.71
CA VAL A 975 2.68 17.96 28.55
C VAL A 975 2.27 17.55 27.14
N GLN A 976 1.13 16.88 26.99
CA GLN A 976 0.72 16.29 25.71
C GLN A 976 0.63 17.34 24.59
N GLY A 977 1.41 17.17 23.52
CA GLY A 977 1.40 18.00 22.31
C GLY A 977 2.04 19.38 22.44
N GLU A 978 2.59 19.73 23.61
CA GLU A 978 3.25 21.02 23.86
C GLU A 978 4.78 20.84 23.77
N PRO A 979 5.47 21.43 22.76
CA PRO A 979 6.91 21.26 22.60
C PRO A 979 7.69 21.78 23.81
N VAL A 980 8.56 20.93 24.36
CA VAL A 980 9.41 21.24 25.51
C VAL A 980 10.87 21.20 25.11
N THR A 981 11.67 22.12 25.66
CA THR A 981 13.09 22.27 25.33
C THR A 981 13.95 21.99 26.56
N TYR A 982 15.01 21.20 26.39
CA TYR A 982 16.09 21.05 27.38
C TYR A 982 17.43 21.45 26.76
N ARG A 983 18.40 21.79 27.61
CA ARG A 983 19.74 22.18 27.20
C ARG A 983 20.72 21.03 27.38
N ALA A 984 21.34 20.57 26.29
CA ALA A 984 22.49 19.67 26.32
C ALA A 984 23.78 20.48 26.32
N SER A 985 24.71 20.20 27.24
CA SER A 985 25.87 21.06 27.51
C SER A 985 27.14 20.29 27.85
N TRP A 986 28.29 20.78 27.40
CA TRP A 986 29.60 20.13 27.51
C TRP A 986 30.71 21.12 27.84
N SER A 987 31.80 20.63 28.41
CA SER A 987 32.98 21.47 28.71
C SER A 987 34.26 20.66 28.83
N GLY A 988 35.39 21.24 28.41
CA GLY A 988 36.71 20.62 28.55
C GLY A 988 37.08 19.63 27.44
N LEU A 989 36.31 19.58 26.34
CA LEU A 989 36.63 18.76 25.17
C LEU A 989 37.96 19.19 24.54
N ALA A 990 38.65 18.27 23.87
CA ALA A 990 39.84 18.59 23.08
C ALA A 990 39.47 19.51 21.90
N PRO A 991 40.31 20.49 21.51
CA PRO A 991 40.14 21.27 20.28
C PRO A 991 40.58 20.46 19.05
N PHE A 992 40.07 20.80 17.87
CA PHE A 992 40.30 20.08 16.60
C PHE A 992 39.83 18.62 16.71
N SER A 993 38.60 18.41 17.16
CA SER A 993 38.01 17.09 17.34
C SER A 993 36.49 17.14 17.19
N SER A 994 35.95 16.23 16.39
CA SER A 994 34.51 15.96 16.37
C SER A 994 34.15 14.97 17.47
N TYR A 995 32.98 15.13 18.06
CA TYR A 995 32.44 14.26 19.11
C TYR A 995 31.00 13.86 18.77
N LEU A 996 30.57 12.68 19.22
CA LEU A 996 29.22 12.17 19.06
C LEU A 996 28.73 11.53 20.36
N GLY A 997 27.49 11.80 20.75
CA GLY A 997 26.82 11.12 21.87
C GLY A 997 25.36 10.82 21.55
N LEU A 998 24.72 9.99 22.38
CA LEU A 998 23.27 9.80 22.38
C LEU A 998 22.64 10.45 23.62
N ILE A 999 21.41 10.92 23.46
CA ILE A 999 20.50 11.34 24.52
C ILE A 999 19.22 10.52 24.39
N ALA A 1000 18.84 9.73 25.40
CA ALA A 1000 17.70 8.83 25.35
C ALA A 1000 16.59 9.24 26.35
N TYR A 1001 15.34 9.07 25.93
CA TYR A 1001 14.15 9.59 26.60
C TYR A 1001 13.46 8.49 27.43
N GLY A 1002 13.89 8.33 28.69
CA GLY A 1002 13.37 7.30 29.58
C GLY A 1002 13.61 5.88 29.07
N GLU A 1003 12.58 5.03 29.15
CA GLU A 1003 12.58 3.64 28.64
C GLU A 1003 11.80 3.51 27.31
N THR A 1004 11.63 4.61 26.56
CA THR A 1004 10.77 4.67 25.34
C THR A 1004 11.41 4.10 24.07
N GLY A 1005 12.72 3.87 24.08
CA GLY A 1005 13.51 3.55 22.87
C GLY A 1005 13.89 4.78 22.02
N ALA A 1006 13.17 5.89 22.13
CA ALA A 1006 13.50 7.12 21.41
C ALA A 1006 14.82 7.74 21.89
N SER A 1007 15.63 8.24 20.96
CA SER A 1007 16.87 8.96 21.25
C SER A 1007 17.21 10.03 20.20
N THR A 1008 18.10 10.95 20.57
CA THR A 1008 18.67 12.00 19.73
C THR A 1008 20.19 11.86 19.75
N ALA A 1009 20.81 11.78 18.58
CA ALA A 1009 22.25 11.91 18.43
C ALA A 1009 22.68 13.38 18.60
N ILE A 1010 23.83 13.62 19.23
CA ILE A 1010 24.39 14.95 19.40
C ILE A 1010 25.84 14.99 18.88
N SER A 1011 26.03 15.65 17.73
CA SER A 1011 27.36 15.92 17.16
C SER A 1011 27.92 17.20 17.78
N VAL A 1012 29.22 17.23 18.11
CA VAL A 1012 29.91 18.44 18.62
C VAL A 1012 31.26 18.61 17.94
N THR A 1013 31.41 19.65 17.12
CA THR A 1013 32.67 19.94 16.41
C THR A 1013 33.47 21.00 17.16
N THR A 1014 34.71 20.68 17.55
CA THR A 1014 35.59 21.62 18.25
C THR A 1014 36.66 22.18 17.31
N LEU A 1015 36.71 23.51 17.21
CA LEU A 1015 37.79 24.24 16.53
C LEU A 1015 38.74 24.88 17.57
N GLU A 1016 39.79 25.58 17.12
CA GLU A 1016 40.77 26.18 18.03
C GLU A 1016 40.10 27.10 19.07
N GLY A 1017 40.57 27.04 20.31
CA GLY A 1017 40.02 27.84 21.39
C GLY A 1017 40.14 29.34 21.09
N ALA A 1018 39.00 30.01 20.93
CA ALA A 1018 38.94 31.42 20.64
C ALA A 1018 39.53 32.26 21.78
N GLU A 1019 40.81 32.65 21.65
CA GLU A 1019 41.24 34.00 22.05
C GLU A 1019 40.18 34.98 21.55
N PRO A 1020 39.64 35.86 22.42
CA PRO A 1020 38.40 36.58 22.14
C PRO A 1020 38.54 37.37 20.84
N GLY A 1021 37.66 37.05 19.89
CA GLY A 1021 37.87 37.33 18.48
C GLY A 1021 38.13 38.80 18.17
N ALA A 1022 38.83 39.03 17.05
CA ALA A 1022 38.78 40.33 16.40
C ALA A 1022 37.29 40.64 16.11
N PRO A 1023 36.74 41.80 16.55
CA PRO A 1023 35.30 42.06 16.50
C PRO A 1023 34.68 41.75 15.14
N VAL A 1024 33.64 40.92 15.11
CA VAL A 1024 32.95 40.56 13.87
C VAL A 1024 31.98 41.67 13.46
N ASN A 1025 32.11 42.14 12.23
CA ASN A 1025 31.18 43.11 11.65
C ASN A 1025 29.88 42.40 11.25
N THR A 1026 28.78 42.69 11.94
CA THR A 1026 27.46 42.05 11.73
C THR A 1026 26.60 42.81 10.72
N VAL A 1027 26.87 44.12 10.50
CA VAL A 1027 26.26 44.92 9.43
C VAL A 1027 27.34 45.77 8.77
N ALA A 1028 27.50 45.64 7.46
CA ALA A 1028 28.55 46.30 6.68
C ALA A 1028 28.63 47.83 6.90
N PRO A 1029 29.84 48.43 6.95
CA PRO A 1029 30.00 49.87 6.90
C PRO A 1029 29.31 50.48 5.67
N SER A 1030 28.80 51.71 5.80
CA SER A 1030 28.07 52.37 4.71
C SER A 1030 28.59 53.77 4.41
N VAL A 1031 28.39 54.21 3.16
CA VAL A 1031 28.81 55.53 2.68
C VAL A 1031 27.57 56.33 2.28
N SER A 1032 27.38 57.48 2.92
CA SER A 1032 26.22 58.36 2.70
C SER A 1032 26.65 59.77 2.30
N GLY A 1033 25.93 60.37 1.34
CA GLY A 1033 26.18 61.71 0.84
C GLY A 1033 25.92 61.82 -0.66
N GLU A 1034 26.02 63.04 -1.21
CA GLU A 1034 25.92 63.26 -2.65
C GLU A 1034 27.23 62.86 -3.35
N PRO A 1035 27.21 61.97 -4.35
CA PRO A 1035 28.40 61.47 -5.04
C PRO A 1035 28.87 62.43 -6.15
N HIS A 1036 29.05 63.71 -5.82
CA HIS A 1036 29.46 64.76 -6.76
C HIS A 1036 30.73 65.49 -6.31
N VAL A 1037 31.52 65.97 -7.26
CA VAL A 1037 32.76 66.72 -6.97
C VAL A 1037 32.46 67.97 -6.14
N GLY A 1038 33.10 68.08 -4.98
CA GLY A 1038 32.86 69.17 -4.03
C GLY A 1038 31.79 68.89 -2.98
N SER A 1039 31.05 67.79 -3.07
CA SER A 1039 30.21 67.29 -1.98
C SER A 1039 31.05 66.55 -0.91
N ARG A 1040 30.38 66.04 0.12
CA ARG A 1040 31.01 65.30 1.23
C ARG A 1040 30.31 63.96 1.41
N LEU A 1041 31.11 62.92 1.44
CA LEU A 1041 30.69 61.59 1.86
C LEU A 1041 30.91 61.42 3.36
N VAL A 1042 30.13 60.55 3.97
CA VAL A 1042 30.13 60.27 5.41
C VAL A 1042 30.11 58.75 5.55
N ALA A 1043 31.15 58.23 6.20
CA ALA A 1043 31.19 56.83 6.58
C ALA A 1043 30.24 56.62 7.76
N ASP A 1044 29.60 55.47 7.84
CA ASP A 1044 29.10 54.92 9.09
C ASP A 1044 29.78 53.57 9.34
N PRO A 1045 30.23 53.26 10.58
CA PRO A 1045 31.02 52.06 10.85
C PRO A 1045 30.24 50.75 10.74
N GLY A 1046 28.92 50.79 10.60
CA GLY A 1046 28.09 49.59 10.65
C GLY A 1046 27.94 49.04 12.07
N GLU A 1047 27.38 47.84 12.18
CA GLU A 1047 27.17 47.14 13.46
C GLU A 1047 28.18 46.01 13.63
N TRP A 1048 28.52 45.71 14.89
CA TRP A 1048 29.58 44.78 15.27
C TRP A 1048 29.13 44.04 16.54
N ASP A 1049 29.56 42.79 16.67
CA ASP A 1049 29.26 41.88 17.79
C ASP A 1049 29.66 42.43 19.18
N VAL A 1050 30.75 43.18 19.28
CA VAL A 1050 31.33 43.67 20.52
C VAL A 1050 30.91 45.11 20.81
N GLU A 1051 30.25 45.35 21.94
CA GLU A 1051 29.97 46.72 22.41
C GLU A 1051 31.24 47.51 22.80
N GLY A 1052 31.20 48.83 22.63
CA GLY A 1052 32.20 49.76 23.17
C GLY A 1052 33.48 49.92 22.34
N LEU A 1053 33.40 49.66 21.02
CA LEU A 1053 34.52 49.74 20.08
C LEU A 1053 34.97 51.18 19.77
N ALA A 1054 36.26 51.32 19.44
CA ALA A 1054 36.85 52.50 18.83
C ALA A 1054 37.12 52.24 17.34
N PHE A 1055 36.65 53.15 16.47
CA PHE A 1055 36.72 53.01 15.02
C PHE A 1055 37.72 53.97 14.37
N ALA A 1056 38.63 53.43 13.57
CA ALA A 1056 39.41 54.16 12.58
C ALA A 1056 38.79 54.01 11.18
N TYR A 1057 39.13 54.92 10.26
CA TYR A 1057 38.60 54.95 8.89
C TYR A 1057 39.77 55.14 7.92
N GLN A 1058 39.68 54.57 6.72
CA GLN A 1058 40.58 54.85 5.59
C GLN A 1058 39.75 54.83 4.31
N TRP A 1059 39.63 55.98 3.64
CA TRP A 1059 38.89 56.07 2.38
C TRP A 1059 39.71 55.53 1.22
N GLN A 1060 39.05 54.87 0.27
CA GLN A 1060 39.68 54.26 -0.89
C GLN A 1060 39.06 54.78 -2.18
N ARG A 1061 39.87 54.78 -3.25
CA ARG A 1061 39.45 55.02 -4.64
C ARG A 1061 39.84 53.80 -5.45
N ASP A 1062 38.86 53.17 -6.08
CA ASP A 1062 39.03 51.95 -6.89
C ASP A 1062 39.78 50.84 -6.11
N GLY A 1063 39.47 50.70 -4.82
CA GLY A 1063 40.11 49.75 -3.89
C GLY A 1063 41.48 50.17 -3.34
N VAL A 1064 41.96 51.39 -3.63
CA VAL A 1064 43.29 51.88 -3.22
C VAL A 1064 43.20 53.07 -2.26
N ASP A 1065 43.93 53.01 -1.15
CA ASP A 1065 43.95 54.05 -0.10
C ASP A 1065 44.22 55.47 -0.61
N ILE A 1066 43.28 56.38 -0.32
CA ILE A 1066 43.44 57.82 -0.54
C ILE A 1066 44.32 58.36 0.59
N ALA A 1067 45.60 58.58 0.28
CA ALA A 1067 46.65 58.90 1.24
C ALA A 1067 46.30 60.09 2.17
N GLY A 1068 46.09 59.78 3.45
CA GLY A 1068 45.81 60.76 4.51
C GLY A 1068 44.33 61.03 4.81
N GLU A 1069 43.40 60.43 4.06
CA GLU A 1069 41.96 60.60 4.25
C GLU A 1069 41.41 59.54 5.23
N THR A 1070 41.64 59.77 6.53
CA THR A 1070 41.33 58.80 7.61
C THR A 1070 40.20 59.22 8.58
N GLY A 1071 39.40 60.22 8.20
CA GLY A 1071 38.27 60.69 9.02
C GLY A 1071 36.93 60.06 8.63
N LYS A 1072 35.94 60.06 9.54
CA LYS A 1072 34.53 59.63 9.27
C LYS A 1072 33.83 60.42 8.13
N ARG A 1073 34.49 61.38 7.48
CA ARG A 1073 33.95 62.18 6.36
C ARG A 1073 35.02 62.47 5.31
N TYR A 1074 34.76 62.10 4.07
CA TYR A 1074 35.59 62.45 2.91
C TYR A 1074 35.02 63.64 2.12
N ARG A 1075 35.88 64.37 1.41
CA ARG A 1075 35.49 65.42 0.46
C ARG A 1075 35.84 64.96 -0.94
N VAL A 1076 34.82 64.68 -1.75
CA VAL A 1076 34.97 64.28 -3.15
C VAL A 1076 35.72 65.38 -3.91
N THR A 1077 36.82 65.00 -4.57
CA THR A 1077 37.68 65.88 -5.36
C THR A 1077 37.46 65.64 -6.86
N LYS A 1078 38.16 66.39 -7.73
CA LYS A 1078 38.11 66.13 -9.18
C LYS A 1078 38.89 64.86 -9.58
N ALA A 1079 39.77 64.33 -8.73
CA ALA A 1079 40.48 63.08 -8.99
C ALA A 1079 39.59 61.83 -8.85
N ASP A 1080 38.37 61.99 -8.33
CA ASP A 1080 37.44 60.90 -8.04
C ASP A 1080 36.38 60.70 -9.14
N GLN A 1081 36.31 61.57 -10.16
CA GLN A 1081 35.24 61.52 -11.18
C GLN A 1081 35.22 60.19 -11.94
N GLY A 1082 34.12 59.44 -11.82
CA GLY A 1082 33.94 58.11 -12.41
C GLY A 1082 34.64 56.97 -11.67
N ALA A 1083 35.28 57.26 -10.53
CA ALA A 1083 35.91 56.25 -9.68
C ALA A 1083 34.95 55.76 -8.59
N ALA A 1084 35.17 54.54 -8.12
CA ALA A 1084 34.44 53.92 -7.02
C ALA A 1084 35.06 54.35 -5.68
N ILE A 1085 34.27 54.98 -4.79
CA ILE A 1085 34.74 55.46 -3.49
C ILE A 1085 34.12 54.63 -2.36
N SER A 1086 34.94 53.86 -1.66
CA SER A 1086 34.58 53.09 -0.46
C SER A 1086 35.36 53.59 0.77
N VAL A 1087 35.03 53.05 1.93
CA VAL A 1087 35.78 53.28 3.18
C VAL A 1087 36.02 51.95 3.91
N VAL A 1088 37.27 51.70 4.29
CA VAL A 1088 37.62 50.64 5.24
C VAL A 1088 37.47 51.19 6.64
N VAL A 1089 36.80 50.46 7.51
CA VAL A 1089 36.56 50.79 8.91
C VAL A 1089 37.23 49.73 9.77
N THR A 1090 38.19 50.15 10.60
CA THR A 1090 38.91 49.28 11.53
C THR A 1090 38.33 49.43 12.93
N ALA A 1091 37.77 48.36 13.47
CA ALA A 1091 37.29 48.27 14.85
C ALA A 1091 38.42 47.86 15.80
N SER A 1092 38.40 48.39 17.03
CA SER A 1092 39.43 48.11 18.03
C SER A 1092 38.92 48.25 19.47
N LYS A 1093 39.49 47.46 20.39
CA LYS A 1093 39.22 47.49 21.83
C LYS A 1093 40.49 47.12 22.59
N GLU A 1094 40.70 47.70 23.77
CA GLU A 1094 41.85 47.31 24.61
C GLU A 1094 41.69 45.86 25.06
N GLY A 1095 42.63 45.00 24.69
CA GLY A 1095 42.60 43.56 24.97
C GLY A 1095 42.04 42.66 23.85
N LEU A 1096 41.58 43.21 22.72
CA LEU A 1096 41.16 42.43 21.54
C LEU A 1096 42.06 42.73 20.32
N PRO A 1097 42.22 41.78 19.38
CA PRO A 1097 42.75 42.09 18.05
C PRO A 1097 41.82 43.07 17.29
N SER A 1098 42.37 43.84 16.35
CA SER A 1098 41.59 44.77 15.53
C SER A 1098 41.10 44.14 14.24
N ALA A 1099 39.78 44.10 14.02
CA ALA A 1099 39.16 43.70 12.77
C ALA A 1099 38.93 44.90 11.83
N SER A 1100 38.73 44.64 10.53
CA SER A 1100 38.36 45.68 9.55
C SER A 1100 37.33 45.18 8.56
N ALA A 1101 36.35 46.02 8.25
CA ALA A 1101 35.33 45.79 7.23
C ALA A 1101 35.36 46.92 6.19
N ALA A 1102 35.05 46.63 4.94
CA ALA A 1102 34.93 47.62 3.88
C ALA A 1102 33.46 47.96 3.62
N SER A 1103 33.19 49.22 3.27
CA SER A 1103 31.87 49.61 2.77
C SER A 1103 31.66 49.18 1.33
N GLU A 1104 30.39 49.06 0.96
CA GLU A 1104 29.99 49.18 -0.44
C GLU A 1104 30.53 50.48 -1.07
N SER A 1105 30.77 50.43 -2.38
CA SER A 1105 31.44 51.52 -3.09
C SER A 1105 30.45 52.48 -3.77
N VAL A 1106 30.72 53.78 -3.67
CA VAL A 1106 29.88 54.83 -4.26
C VAL A 1106 30.62 55.47 -5.43
N VAL A 1107 30.14 55.21 -6.65
CA VAL A 1107 30.72 55.78 -7.87
C VAL A 1107 30.41 57.28 -7.97
N ILE A 1108 31.44 58.10 -8.15
CA ILE A 1108 31.28 59.56 -8.24
C ILE A 1108 30.79 59.99 -9.62
N VAL A 1109 29.63 60.64 -9.64
CA VAL A 1109 28.90 61.00 -10.86
C VAL A 1109 29.65 62.05 -11.67
N VAL A 1110 29.85 61.73 -12.94
CA VAL A 1110 30.48 62.55 -13.97
C VAL A 1110 29.44 63.49 -14.59
N ASP A 1111 29.68 64.80 -14.48
CA ASP A 1111 28.84 65.80 -15.17
C ASP A 1111 28.92 65.66 -16.70
N SER A 1112 27.75 65.65 -17.35
CA SER A 1112 27.63 65.77 -18.81
C SER A 1112 27.12 67.14 -19.23
N LYS A 1113 27.44 67.53 -20.46
CA LYS A 1113 27.09 68.82 -21.03
C LYS A 1113 26.60 68.67 -22.47
N THR A 1114 25.29 68.76 -22.64
CA THR A 1114 24.63 68.70 -23.95
C THR A 1114 24.64 70.06 -24.65
N SER A 1115 24.98 70.07 -25.93
CA SER A 1115 24.95 71.22 -26.81
C SER A 1115 24.19 70.91 -28.10
N LEU A 1116 23.43 71.88 -28.61
CA LEU A 1116 22.60 71.75 -29.81
C LEU A 1116 23.12 72.71 -30.89
N LYS A 1117 23.02 72.30 -32.15
CA LYS A 1117 23.24 73.16 -33.33
C LYS A 1117 22.29 72.76 -34.46
N LEU A 1118 21.39 73.67 -34.83
CA LEU A 1118 20.56 73.52 -36.02
C LEU A 1118 21.35 73.78 -37.32
N SER A 1119 21.00 73.08 -38.39
CA SER A 1119 21.57 73.29 -39.73
C SER A 1119 21.26 74.66 -40.32
N THR A 1120 20.15 75.28 -39.89
CA THR A 1120 19.78 76.67 -40.17
C THR A 1120 18.83 77.18 -39.07
N PRO A 1121 18.88 78.47 -38.68
CA PRO A 1121 17.88 79.08 -37.82
C PRO A 1121 16.59 79.50 -38.57
N ILE A 1122 16.60 79.48 -39.91
CA ILE A 1122 15.43 79.82 -40.75
C ILE A 1122 15.30 78.79 -41.87
N ALA A 1123 14.13 78.19 -42.04
CA ALA A 1123 13.86 77.19 -43.06
C ALA A 1123 12.46 77.36 -43.68
N PHE A 1124 12.25 76.83 -44.89
CA PHE A 1124 10.92 76.71 -45.48
C PHE A 1124 10.22 75.42 -45.02
N SER A 1125 8.88 75.34 -45.04
CA SER A 1125 8.15 74.13 -44.56
C SER A 1125 8.39 72.84 -45.37
N PHE A 1126 9.07 72.95 -46.51
CA PHE A 1126 9.54 71.83 -47.34
C PHE A 1126 11.04 71.49 -47.15
N GLN A 1127 11.80 72.28 -46.39
CA GLN A 1127 13.21 72.02 -46.12
C GLN A 1127 13.41 71.11 -44.90
N LYS A 1128 14.37 70.18 -45.00
CA LYS A 1128 14.81 69.35 -43.88
C LYS A 1128 15.75 70.17 -42.99
N VAL A 1129 15.39 70.33 -41.71
CA VAL A 1129 16.27 70.92 -40.69
C VAL A 1129 16.91 69.78 -39.89
N THR A 1130 18.23 69.77 -39.84
CA THR A 1130 19.00 68.79 -39.05
C THR A 1130 19.43 69.43 -37.74
N ALA A 1131 19.10 68.80 -36.62
CA ALA A 1131 19.70 69.07 -35.33
C ALA A 1131 20.95 68.20 -35.20
N THR A 1132 22.12 68.84 -35.05
CA THR A 1132 23.34 68.20 -34.56
C THR A 1132 23.38 68.41 -33.05
N VAL A 1133 23.49 67.35 -32.28
CA VAL A 1133 23.65 67.41 -30.83
C VAL A 1133 25.04 66.89 -30.50
N LYS A 1134 25.81 67.64 -29.70
CA LYS A 1134 27.06 67.15 -29.12
C LYS A 1134 26.97 67.15 -27.61
N VAL A 1135 27.18 65.98 -27.02
CA VAL A 1135 27.39 65.75 -25.59
C VAL A 1135 28.90 65.72 -25.32
N THR A 1136 29.31 66.27 -24.18
CA THR A 1136 30.68 66.14 -23.65
C THR A 1136 30.62 65.93 -22.15
N THR A 1137 31.40 65.01 -21.62
CA THR A 1137 31.61 64.82 -20.18
C THR A 1137 32.91 65.47 -19.72
N ASP A 1138 33.00 65.74 -18.42
CA ASP A 1138 34.20 66.35 -17.81
C ASP A 1138 35.44 65.41 -17.81
N VAL A 1139 35.24 64.10 -17.99
CA VAL A 1139 36.29 63.07 -18.20
C VAL A 1139 36.72 62.90 -19.66
N GLY A 1140 36.06 63.60 -20.60
CA GLY A 1140 36.47 63.66 -22.02
C GLY A 1140 36.15 62.43 -22.89
N ALA A 1141 35.86 61.27 -22.30
CA ALA A 1141 35.41 60.08 -23.03
C ALA A 1141 33.99 60.26 -23.62
N PRO A 1142 33.72 59.82 -24.87
CA PRO A 1142 32.37 59.70 -25.39
C PRO A 1142 31.53 58.77 -24.52
N GLN A 1143 30.32 59.19 -24.14
CA GLN A 1143 29.41 58.40 -23.33
C GLN A 1143 28.17 57.96 -24.11
N ALA A 1144 27.76 56.72 -23.89
CA ALA A 1144 26.59 56.14 -24.52
C ALA A 1144 25.29 56.59 -23.84
N GLY A 1145 24.19 56.64 -24.59
CA GLY A 1145 22.87 56.99 -24.05
C GLY A 1145 21.86 57.37 -25.12
N THR A 1146 20.79 58.05 -24.71
CA THR A 1146 19.72 58.52 -25.60
C THR A 1146 19.69 60.04 -25.67
N VAL A 1147 19.70 60.59 -26.89
CA VAL A 1147 19.48 62.01 -27.15
C VAL A 1147 18.06 62.24 -27.62
N ILE A 1148 17.29 62.94 -26.78
CA ILE A 1148 15.92 63.37 -27.04
C ILE A 1148 15.96 64.80 -27.58
N VAL A 1149 15.39 65.03 -28.77
CA VAL A 1149 15.24 66.37 -29.35
C VAL A 1149 13.77 66.78 -29.32
N THR A 1150 13.50 67.90 -28.64
CA THR A 1150 12.17 68.48 -28.50
C THR A 1150 12.01 69.75 -29.33
N VAL A 1151 10.78 70.04 -29.76
CA VAL A 1151 10.34 71.30 -30.35
C VAL A 1151 9.16 71.81 -29.54
N ASP A 1152 9.28 73.00 -28.98
CA ASP A 1152 8.33 73.60 -28.03
C ASP A 1152 7.94 72.65 -26.88
N GLY A 1153 8.93 71.88 -26.40
CA GLY A 1153 8.78 70.88 -25.34
C GLY A 1153 8.21 69.53 -25.78
N ARG A 1154 7.79 69.35 -27.04
CA ARG A 1154 7.30 68.07 -27.57
C ARG A 1154 8.45 67.28 -28.20
N LYS A 1155 8.63 66.00 -27.81
CA LYS A 1155 9.60 65.07 -28.43
C LYS A 1155 9.30 64.91 -29.93
N VAL A 1156 10.23 65.32 -30.80
CA VAL A 1156 10.10 65.18 -32.27
C VAL A 1156 11.05 64.13 -32.84
N ALA A 1157 12.20 63.94 -32.19
CA ALA A 1157 13.19 62.94 -32.52
C ALA A 1157 13.85 62.41 -31.25
N GLU A 1158 14.38 61.21 -31.35
CA GLU A 1158 14.98 60.42 -30.29
C GLU A 1158 15.96 59.50 -31.00
N VAL A 1159 17.22 59.50 -30.57
CA VAL A 1159 18.29 58.73 -31.22
C VAL A 1159 19.25 58.26 -30.15
N ALA A 1160 19.69 57.01 -30.25
CA ALA A 1160 20.85 56.55 -29.50
C ALA A 1160 22.07 57.41 -29.86
N LEU A 1161 22.93 57.61 -28.88
CA LEU A 1161 24.28 58.13 -29.03
C LEU A 1161 25.20 56.99 -28.62
N ASP A 1162 25.97 56.48 -29.57
CA ASP A 1162 26.94 55.42 -29.32
C ASP A 1162 28.28 56.00 -28.83
N ALA A 1163 29.11 55.21 -28.14
CA ALA A 1163 30.46 55.65 -27.78
C ALA A 1163 31.30 55.97 -29.04
N SER A 1164 31.08 55.25 -30.14
CA SER A 1164 31.72 55.48 -31.44
C SER A 1164 31.27 56.76 -32.17
N ASP A 1165 30.13 57.37 -31.81
CA ASP A 1165 29.66 58.65 -32.36
C ASP A 1165 30.51 59.87 -31.92
N ASN A 1166 31.53 59.67 -31.07
CA ASN A 1166 32.37 60.74 -30.52
C ASN A 1166 31.52 61.87 -29.89
N GLY A 1167 30.51 61.43 -29.13
CA GLY A 1167 29.53 62.27 -28.45
C GLY A 1167 28.63 63.09 -29.37
N THR A 1168 28.58 62.84 -30.69
CA THR A 1168 28.00 63.77 -31.68
C THR A 1168 26.97 63.13 -32.62
N VAL A 1169 25.70 63.09 -32.20
CA VAL A 1169 24.59 62.54 -33.00
C VAL A 1169 23.92 63.61 -33.88
N LYS A 1170 23.31 63.19 -35.00
CA LYS A 1170 22.56 64.05 -35.93
C LYS A 1170 21.19 63.47 -36.23
N THR A 1171 20.15 64.30 -36.10
CA THR A 1171 18.77 63.92 -36.41
C THR A 1171 18.07 64.96 -37.28
N THR A 1172 17.16 64.51 -38.13
CA THR A 1172 16.32 65.42 -38.95
C THR A 1172 15.00 65.65 -38.26
N LEU A 1173 14.66 66.91 -37.99
CA LEU A 1173 13.40 67.28 -37.36
C LEU A 1173 12.23 66.89 -38.28
N LYS A 1174 11.21 66.23 -37.71
CA LYS A 1174 9.94 65.94 -38.40
C LYS A 1174 9.28 67.24 -38.86
N LYS A 1175 8.48 67.20 -39.92
CA LYS A 1175 7.92 68.40 -40.59
C LYS A 1175 7.21 69.34 -39.58
N ILE A 1176 7.83 70.49 -39.33
CA ILE A 1176 7.34 71.50 -38.39
C ILE A 1176 6.33 72.42 -39.08
N SER A 1177 5.35 72.92 -38.33
CA SER A 1177 4.44 73.98 -38.74
C SER A 1177 5.17 75.28 -39.12
N ARG A 1178 4.51 76.15 -39.89
CA ARG A 1178 4.95 77.53 -40.08
C ARG A 1178 4.83 78.31 -38.77
N GLY A 1179 5.93 78.85 -38.26
CA GLY A 1179 5.95 79.52 -36.96
C GLY A 1179 7.36 79.77 -36.43
N PHE A 1180 7.45 80.37 -35.24
CA PHE A 1180 8.66 80.42 -34.43
C PHE A 1180 8.61 79.28 -33.42
N HIS A 1181 9.68 78.49 -33.35
CA HIS A 1181 9.73 77.24 -32.61
C HIS A 1181 11.04 77.12 -31.82
N TYR A 1182 10.99 76.70 -30.57
CA TYR A 1182 12.18 76.47 -29.75
C TYR A 1182 12.59 75.00 -29.78
N VAL A 1183 13.76 74.72 -30.34
CA VAL A 1183 14.36 73.39 -30.35
C VAL A 1183 15.30 73.23 -29.14
N GLN A 1184 15.23 72.11 -28.44
CA GLN A 1184 16.12 71.77 -27.33
C GLN A 1184 16.51 70.29 -27.38
N ALA A 1185 17.77 69.99 -27.04
CA ALA A 1185 18.24 68.62 -26.87
C ALA A 1185 18.41 68.28 -25.38
N GLU A 1186 18.16 67.03 -25.04
CA GLU A 1186 18.29 66.44 -23.72
C GLU A 1186 19.01 65.10 -23.88
N PHE A 1187 20.05 64.87 -23.07
CA PHE A 1187 20.80 63.62 -23.03
C PHE A 1187 20.45 62.88 -21.74
N VAL A 1188 20.03 61.64 -21.91
CA VAL A 1188 19.83 60.65 -20.85
C VAL A 1188 20.92 59.59 -21.06
N PRO A 1189 21.95 59.50 -20.20
CA PRO A 1189 23.00 58.51 -20.34
C PRO A 1189 22.45 57.09 -20.15
N ALA A 1190 23.18 56.10 -20.69
CA ALA A 1190 22.92 54.68 -20.41
C ALA A 1190 23.52 54.24 -19.07
N ASP A 1191 24.57 54.92 -18.62
CA ASP A 1191 25.29 54.69 -17.37
C ASP A 1191 24.82 55.69 -16.28
N SER A 1192 24.47 55.18 -15.10
CA SER A 1192 24.08 55.97 -13.92
C SER A 1192 25.25 56.75 -13.30
N SER A 1193 26.50 56.40 -13.62
CA SER A 1193 27.69 57.18 -13.26
C SER A 1193 27.76 58.55 -13.97
N VAL A 1194 26.86 58.84 -14.91
CA VAL A 1194 26.85 60.08 -15.70
C VAL A 1194 25.58 60.89 -15.41
N ALA A 1195 25.71 62.20 -15.16
CA ALA A 1195 24.56 63.07 -14.96
C ALA A 1195 23.83 63.40 -16.28
N PRO A 1196 22.49 63.34 -16.35
CA PRO A 1196 21.73 63.78 -17.53
C PRO A 1196 21.83 65.30 -17.72
N SER A 1197 21.80 65.78 -18.97
CA SER A 1197 21.98 67.22 -19.25
C SER A 1197 21.17 67.74 -20.44
N LYS A 1198 20.95 69.06 -20.48
CA LYS A 1198 20.09 69.71 -21.47
C LYS A 1198 20.81 70.85 -22.18
N SER A 1199 20.61 70.99 -23.48
CA SER A 1199 21.12 72.11 -24.26
C SER A 1199 20.42 73.42 -23.88
N THR A 1200 21.04 74.55 -24.21
CA THR A 1200 20.28 75.79 -24.39
C THR A 1200 19.27 75.64 -25.53
N LYS A 1201 18.14 76.35 -25.43
CA LYS A 1201 17.10 76.37 -26.48
C LYS A 1201 17.58 77.19 -27.68
N GLN A 1202 17.38 76.68 -28.90
CA GLN A 1202 17.64 77.41 -30.15
C GLN A 1202 16.33 77.76 -30.85
N LEU A 1203 16.23 78.99 -31.34
CA LEU A 1203 15.07 79.46 -32.10
C LEU A 1203 15.17 79.02 -33.56
N LEU A 1204 14.11 78.41 -34.06
CA LEU A 1204 13.92 78.02 -35.45
C LEU A 1204 12.69 78.71 -36.02
N TRP A 1205 12.86 79.44 -37.13
CA TRP A 1205 11.75 80.09 -37.84
C TRP A 1205 11.41 79.32 -39.12
N ILE A 1206 10.19 78.80 -39.19
CA ILE A 1206 9.64 78.17 -40.40
C ILE A 1206 8.83 79.20 -41.19
N VAL A 1207 9.25 79.45 -42.43
CA VAL A 1207 8.70 80.46 -43.33
C VAL A 1207 7.99 79.77 -44.51
N LEU A 1208 6.70 80.09 -44.74
CA LEU A 1208 5.82 79.41 -45.70
C LEU A 1208 5.71 77.90 -45.43
#